data_AF-A0A2R5EF86-F1
#
_entry.id   AF-A0A2R5EF86-F1
#
_cell.length_a   1.000
_cell.length_b   1.000
_cell.length_c   1.000
_cell.angle_alpha   90.00
_cell.angle_beta   90.00
_cell.angle_gamma   90.00
#
_symmetry.space_group_name_H-M   'P 1'
#
loop_
_entity.id
_entity.type
_entity.pdbx_description
1 polymer ?
#
loop_
_entity_poly.entity_id
_entity_poly.type
_entity_poly.pdbx_seq_one_letter_code
_entity_poly.pdbx_strand_id
1 'polypeptide(L)'
;MPAAPPPRPGTQRGAALLLFFLIVFVLGAYAMLRQLGPRDLFQSQEGATQQALAQAKEALLGYGASIVPAASCLNLASCARPGDLPCPDLNDDGVAEPSCAAGALGRLPWKTLGLPDLRDSSGERLWYALSRNFRPLDRQVLNSDLGPGSQGTLALRDPGGSGWIHAPQSGSGESGAVALIIAPGAPLRRCDIGQQNRTAANANVAAHYLDRNRLPGDCNAGPGNDEDNAVFSDAEAGAAAPDGFIAGPVSVSSNDGQLTLVNDRIISISRDELLGVVEQRIAGDVRTCLESYFKERGEFPWPAPLALPAAYLGRVATLVGRLPDQEEGAGSPEAARSALFTLQATIATASTAAQRLAGATQVLVLLSQIRGIAYAIYENVLAAQKAAYDAKDKAAKAATASASTAASKADQAVTYANTMAQALRKSRVDLFLPRLESATTALETARQAMLAAPGSGTATTLAQRAEELRSLTAAPRTLNAAVATALGSTQAQALSSRLTAQAAAALPPTATYADADLAASQAVAGAQSLRATILLNGTNILPENISPYLDLLAQKIAALALPADPQATQDLRSATAGYIAFLDAITGGSSLMAARQTARDGALALQNAVDALAADNAAPLLLTAVQSQGSSTASLGAALAGAVDANGDNLSLSTLQAYTGDLQLARSSGILNNIKASAAILRDYEQATYDDLGTIVELAFSGSNPSQPPVYDAASAGIAAAQSVIDGGGGSTGDFTTLLTRIDTALASLDRLDASYQATTTPLPVSWPSQCAWLEGINVDTWWARNQWKALVFYQIYRKTNDGSAGTLTINGKGKNQVVVVAAGRRLASQGSRPSAAIGDYLEDINASPSRNAPGDNPDAAFIRKPSGNDFNDHLR
;
A
#
# COMPACT_ATOMS: atom_id res chain seq x y z
N MET A 1 -23.20 16.57 -125.54
CA MET A 1 -21.88 17.22 -125.68
C MET A 1 -20.91 16.63 -124.65
N PRO A 2 -19.59 16.60 -124.92
CA PRO A 2 -18.75 15.40 -124.92
C PRO A 2 -17.94 15.12 -123.63
N ALA A 3 -17.29 13.95 -123.66
CA ALA A 3 -16.48 13.29 -122.63
C ALA A 3 -15.20 14.02 -122.17
N ALA A 4 -14.70 13.68 -120.96
CA ALA A 4 -13.30 13.89 -120.54
C ALA A 4 -12.97 13.15 -119.21
N PRO A 5 -11.68 12.91 -118.85
CA PRO A 5 -11.12 11.63 -118.36
C PRO A 5 -10.70 11.62 -116.86
N PRO A 6 -10.19 10.47 -116.33
CA PRO A 6 -9.88 10.31 -114.89
C PRO A 6 -8.46 10.77 -114.50
N PRO A 7 -8.22 11.17 -113.24
CA PRO A 7 -6.89 11.00 -112.65
C PRO A 7 -6.87 10.43 -111.21
N ARG A 8 -6.14 9.32 -111.16
CA ARG A 8 -5.30 8.64 -110.15
C ARG A 8 -5.03 9.27 -108.76
N PRO A 9 -4.68 8.42 -107.77
CA PRO A 9 -4.72 8.70 -106.35
C PRO A 9 -3.45 9.36 -105.82
N GLY A 10 -3.62 10.41 -105.03
CA GLY A 10 -2.58 11.01 -104.20
C GLY A 10 -2.68 10.50 -102.76
N THR A 11 -1.74 9.64 -102.39
CA THR A 11 -1.48 9.16 -101.03
C THR A 11 -1.29 10.29 -100.02
N GLN A 12 -2.06 10.29 -98.93
CA GLN A 12 -1.70 10.97 -97.69
C GLN A 12 -1.55 9.95 -96.54
N ARG A 13 -0.32 9.54 -96.27
CA ARG A 13 0.05 8.66 -95.13
C ARG A 13 0.41 9.42 -93.84
N GLY A 14 0.12 10.71 -93.74
CA GLY A 14 0.40 11.52 -92.53
C GLY A 14 -0.77 11.67 -91.56
N ALA A 15 -2.00 11.87 -92.07
CA ALA A 15 -3.16 12.13 -91.24
C ALA A 15 -3.64 10.88 -90.46
N ALA A 16 -3.51 9.69 -91.05
CA ALA A 16 -3.98 8.44 -90.44
C ALA A 16 -3.18 8.05 -89.18
N LEU A 17 -1.88 8.34 -89.14
CA LEU A 17 -1.03 7.99 -87.99
C LEU A 17 -1.30 8.92 -86.80
N LEU A 18 -1.52 10.22 -87.05
CA LEU A 18 -1.91 11.18 -86.01
C LEU A 18 -3.30 10.89 -85.46
N LEU A 19 -4.26 10.52 -86.32
CA LEU A 19 -5.60 10.08 -85.89
C LEU A 19 -5.51 8.78 -85.09
N PHE A 20 -4.67 7.83 -85.50
CA PHE A 20 -4.46 6.59 -84.75
C PHE A 20 -3.83 6.86 -83.37
N PHE A 21 -2.79 7.70 -83.28
CA PHE A 21 -2.21 8.07 -81.99
C PHE A 21 -3.17 8.87 -81.11
N LEU A 22 -3.98 9.76 -81.68
CA LEU A 22 -5.02 10.46 -80.93
C LEU A 22 -6.07 9.49 -80.39
N ILE A 23 -6.53 8.54 -81.21
CA ILE A 23 -7.49 7.51 -80.80
C ILE A 23 -6.90 6.60 -79.73
N VAL A 24 -5.64 6.17 -79.87
CA VAL A 24 -4.95 5.35 -78.86
C VAL A 24 -4.70 6.13 -77.57
N PHE A 25 -4.38 7.42 -77.64
CA PHE A 25 -4.18 8.27 -76.47
C PHE A 25 -5.50 8.54 -75.75
N VAL A 26 -6.59 8.79 -76.49
CA VAL A 26 -7.94 8.97 -75.94
C VAL A 26 -8.46 7.66 -75.34
N LEU A 27 -8.26 6.52 -76.01
CA LEU A 27 -8.64 5.20 -75.47
C LEU A 27 -7.75 4.79 -74.28
N GLY A 28 -6.48 5.14 -74.30
CA GLY A 28 -5.53 4.89 -73.20
C GLY A 28 -5.85 5.75 -71.97
N ALA A 29 -6.14 7.04 -72.17
CA ALA A 29 -6.63 7.92 -71.11
C ALA A 29 -7.99 7.46 -70.58
N TYR A 30 -8.89 7.01 -71.46
CA TYR A 30 -10.20 6.46 -71.08
C TYR A 30 -10.07 5.14 -70.29
N ALA A 31 -9.13 4.26 -70.67
CA ALA A 31 -8.87 3.01 -69.97
C ALA A 31 -8.18 3.25 -68.60
N MET A 32 -7.27 4.21 -68.51
CA MET A 32 -6.61 4.60 -67.26
C MET A 32 -7.58 5.30 -66.28
N LEU A 33 -8.45 6.17 -66.79
CA LEU A 33 -9.54 6.76 -66.00
C LEU A 33 -10.58 5.72 -65.56
N ARG A 34 -10.73 4.60 -66.28
CA ARG A 34 -11.54 3.44 -65.83
C ARG A 34 -10.83 2.56 -64.80
N GLN A 35 -9.50 2.61 -64.68
CA GLN A 35 -8.74 1.88 -63.66
C GLN A 35 -8.68 2.63 -62.31
N LEU A 36 -8.90 3.94 -62.28
CA LEU A 36 -9.28 4.66 -61.07
C LEU A 36 -10.77 4.42 -60.80
N GLY A 37 -11.09 3.20 -60.40
CA GLY A 37 -12.46 2.82 -60.09
C GLY A 37 -12.97 3.59 -58.86
N PRO A 38 -14.28 3.87 -58.77
CA PRO A 38 -14.88 4.45 -57.57
C PRO A 38 -14.52 3.66 -56.30
N ARG A 39 -14.28 2.35 -56.41
CA ARG A 39 -13.95 1.46 -55.30
C ARG A 39 -12.63 1.81 -54.58
N ASP A 40 -11.57 2.21 -55.28
CA ASP A 40 -10.29 2.56 -54.65
C ASP A 40 -10.37 3.93 -53.95
N LEU A 41 -11.14 4.87 -54.53
CA LEU A 41 -11.45 6.16 -53.91
C LEU A 41 -12.35 6.01 -52.69
N PHE A 42 -13.40 5.20 -52.75
CA PHE A 42 -14.26 4.90 -51.60
C PHE A 42 -13.46 4.20 -50.48
N GLN A 43 -12.59 3.25 -50.82
CA GLN A 43 -11.73 2.58 -49.84
C GLN A 43 -10.71 3.53 -49.20
N SER A 44 -10.14 4.47 -49.99
CA SER A 44 -9.26 5.53 -49.47
C SER A 44 -10.01 6.57 -48.61
N GLN A 45 -11.24 6.92 -48.97
CA GLN A 45 -12.09 7.84 -48.24
C GLN A 45 -12.57 7.23 -46.91
N GLU A 46 -12.96 5.97 -46.91
CA GLU A 46 -13.28 5.22 -45.69
C GLU A 46 -12.04 5.09 -44.79
N GLY A 47 -10.86 4.85 -45.36
CA GLY A 47 -9.60 4.84 -44.62
C GLY A 47 -9.28 6.19 -43.93
N ALA A 48 -9.51 7.31 -44.62
CA ALA A 48 -9.30 8.65 -44.05
C ALA A 48 -10.26 8.96 -42.89
N THR A 49 -11.56 8.66 -43.05
CA THR A 49 -12.55 8.82 -41.96
C THR A 49 -12.20 7.94 -40.77
N GLN A 50 -11.82 6.67 -40.99
CA GLN A 50 -11.42 5.76 -39.91
C GLN A 50 -10.17 6.24 -39.17
N GLN A 51 -9.19 6.79 -39.89
CA GLN A 51 -8.00 7.36 -39.28
C GLN A 51 -8.32 8.57 -38.40
N ALA A 52 -9.19 9.47 -38.87
CA ALA A 52 -9.65 10.62 -38.09
C ALA A 52 -10.39 10.18 -36.80
N LEU A 53 -11.31 9.20 -36.92
CA LEU A 53 -12.02 8.62 -35.78
C LEU A 53 -11.06 7.95 -34.78
N ALA A 54 -10.07 7.19 -35.26
CA ALA A 54 -9.07 6.53 -34.41
C ALA A 54 -8.19 7.55 -33.66
N GLN A 55 -7.73 8.61 -34.33
CA GLN A 55 -6.96 9.68 -33.69
C GLN A 55 -7.77 10.42 -32.61
N ALA A 56 -9.04 10.70 -32.89
CA ALA A 56 -9.95 11.29 -31.90
C ALA A 56 -10.15 10.38 -30.69
N LYS A 57 -10.33 9.07 -30.91
CA LYS A 57 -10.47 8.07 -29.85
C LYS A 57 -9.24 8.01 -28.94
N GLU A 58 -8.04 7.89 -29.53
CA GLU A 58 -6.79 7.85 -28.78
C GLU A 58 -6.57 9.13 -27.95
N ALA A 59 -6.90 10.31 -28.51
CA ALA A 59 -6.78 11.58 -27.79
C ALA A 59 -7.72 11.66 -26.58
N LEU A 60 -8.95 11.16 -26.70
CA LEU A 60 -9.91 11.11 -25.59
C LEU A 60 -9.45 10.14 -24.49
N LEU A 61 -8.96 8.94 -24.86
CA LEU A 61 -8.38 7.98 -23.91
C LEU A 61 -7.17 8.58 -23.18
N GLY A 62 -6.27 9.22 -23.94
CA GLY A 62 -5.11 9.92 -23.40
C GLY A 62 -5.49 11.08 -22.48
N TYR A 63 -6.48 11.88 -22.85
CA TYR A 63 -7.00 12.97 -22.02
C TYR A 63 -7.48 12.46 -20.68
N GLY A 64 -8.39 11.46 -20.66
CA GLY A 64 -8.96 10.93 -19.42
C GLY A 64 -7.91 10.33 -18.48
N ALA A 65 -6.87 9.68 -19.02
CA ALA A 65 -5.75 9.16 -18.23
C ALA A 65 -4.76 10.25 -17.75
N SER A 66 -4.66 11.37 -18.47
CA SER A 66 -3.73 12.47 -18.16
C SER A 66 -4.20 13.38 -17.04
N ILE A 67 -5.46 13.26 -16.60
CA ILE A 67 -5.99 14.08 -15.52
C ILE A 67 -5.22 13.81 -14.23
N VAL A 68 -4.47 14.81 -13.79
CA VAL A 68 -3.81 14.86 -12.49
C VAL A 68 -4.64 15.80 -11.61
N PRO A 69 -5.45 15.28 -10.69
CA PRO A 69 -6.16 16.14 -9.74
C PRO A 69 -5.12 16.94 -8.94
N ALA A 70 -5.35 18.25 -8.78
CA ALA A 70 -4.47 19.07 -7.96
C ALA A 70 -4.36 18.50 -6.54
N ALA A 71 -3.22 18.69 -5.86
CA ALA A 71 -3.10 18.28 -4.46
C ALA A 71 -4.14 18.98 -3.55
N SER A 72 -4.58 20.18 -3.93
CA SER A 72 -5.67 20.94 -3.30
C SER A 72 -7.07 20.50 -3.71
N CYS A 73 -7.21 19.50 -4.58
CA CYS A 73 -8.50 18.90 -4.94
C CYS A 73 -8.97 17.94 -3.87
N LEU A 74 -9.22 18.51 -2.69
CA LEU A 74 -9.73 17.87 -1.49
C LEU A 74 -11.24 18.16 -1.30
N ASN A 75 -11.96 18.55 -2.37
CA ASN A 75 -13.43 18.58 -2.45
C ASN A 75 -13.90 18.08 -3.83
N LEU A 76 -14.77 17.06 -3.87
CA LEU A 76 -15.27 16.45 -5.12
C LEU A 76 -16.12 17.38 -5.98
N ALA A 77 -16.74 18.41 -5.42
CA ALA A 77 -17.75 19.18 -6.15
C ALA A 77 -17.19 20.02 -7.32
N SER A 78 -15.86 20.23 -7.36
CA SER A 78 -15.20 21.15 -8.30
C SER A 78 -13.94 20.57 -8.95
N CYS A 79 -13.66 19.26 -8.80
CA CYS A 79 -12.39 18.67 -9.20
C CYS A 79 -12.53 17.58 -10.25
N ALA A 80 -11.69 17.67 -11.28
CA ALA A 80 -11.55 16.62 -12.29
C ALA A 80 -10.94 15.36 -11.67
N ARG A 81 -11.37 14.21 -12.17
CA ARG A 81 -10.91 12.89 -11.72
C ARG A 81 -10.29 12.14 -12.89
N PRO A 82 -9.32 11.25 -12.64
CA PRO A 82 -8.84 10.33 -13.66
C PRO A 82 -10.02 9.56 -14.27
N GLY A 83 -10.16 9.63 -15.59
CA GLY A 83 -11.29 9.05 -16.32
C GLY A 83 -12.40 10.06 -16.72
N ASP A 84 -12.40 11.30 -16.23
CA ASP A 84 -13.31 12.31 -16.79
C ASP A 84 -12.90 12.64 -18.24
N LEU A 85 -13.87 12.87 -19.11
CA LEU A 85 -13.67 13.29 -20.50
C LEU A 85 -14.14 14.75 -20.69
N PRO A 86 -13.59 15.51 -21.66
CA PRO A 86 -14.00 16.89 -21.85
C PRO A 86 -15.45 16.95 -22.33
N CYS A 87 -16.18 18.01 -21.97
CA CYS A 87 -17.51 18.25 -22.54
C CYS A 87 -17.40 18.53 -24.05
N PRO A 88 -18.44 18.20 -24.85
CA PRO A 88 -18.47 18.57 -26.25
C PRO A 88 -18.36 20.08 -26.46
N ASP A 89 -17.86 20.47 -27.63
CA ASP A 89 -17.91 21.84 -28.11
C ASP A 89 -19.31 22.11 -28.68
N LEU A 90 -20.04 23.07 -28.09
CA LEU A 90 -21.41 23.41 -28.50
C LEU A 90 -21.48 24.64 -29.42
N ASN A 91 -20.34 25.28 -29.69
CA ASN A 91 -20.27 26.55 -30.40
C ASN A 91 -19.36 26.53 -31.65
N ASP A 92 -18.69 25.41 -31.93
CA ASP A 92 -17.82 25.12 -33.08
C ASP A 92 -16.49 25.91 -33.09
N ASP A 93 -15.99 26.32 -31.92
CA ASP A 93 -14.68 26.96 -31.76
C ASP A 93 -13.52 25.96 -31.52
N GLY A 94 -13.84 24.67 -31.35
CA GLY A 94 -12.92 23.57 -31.07
C GLY A 94 -12.54 23.41 -29.59
N VAL A 95 -13.13 24.18 -28.67
CA VAL A 95 -12.85 24.17 -27.24
C VAL A 95 -13.99 23.48 -26.49
N ALA A 96 -13.65 22.61 -25.54
CA ALA A 96 -14.63 21.97 -24.68
C ALA A 96 -15.39 22.99 -23.84
N GLU A 97 -16.70 22.83 -23.75
CA GLU A 97 -17.51 23.64 -22.83
C GLU A 97 -17.09 23.38 -21.37
N PRO A 98 -17.13 24.40 -20.49
CA PRO A 98 -16.71 24.23 -19.10
C PRO A 98 -17.67 23.34 -18.29
N SER A 99 -18.88 23.13 -18.77
CA SER A 99 -19.86 22.21 -18.18
C SER A 99 -20.75 21.59 -19.25
N CYS A 100 -21.19 20.36 -19.03
CA CYS A 100 -22.05 19.63 -19.95
C CYS A 100 -23.55 19.90 -19.69
N ALA A 101 -23.89 20.98 -18.97
CA ALA A 101 -25.26 21.29 -18.57
C ALA A 101 -26.16 21.70 -19.75
N ALA A 102 -25.57 22.34 -20.77
CA ALA A 102 -26.27 22.76 -21.98
C ALA A 102 -26.48 21.62 -22.99
N GLY A 103 -25.79 20.49 -22.81
CA GLY A 103 -25.86 19.34 -23.68
C GLY A 103 -24.59 18.51 -23.64
N ALA A 104 -24.71 17.24 -24.00
CA ALA A 104 -23.59 16.31 -24.08
C ALA A 104 -23.50 15.60 -25.44
N LEU A 105 -24.09 16.21 -26.47
CA LEU A 105 -23.82 15.95 -27.88
C LEU A 105 -23.43 17.29 -28.52
N GLY A 106 -22.27 17.33 -29.16
CA GLY A 106 -21.73 18.51 -29.82
C GLY A 106 -20.58 18.15 -30.76
N ARG A 107 -19.76 19.14 -31.15
CA ARG A 107 -18.53 18.90 -31.90
C ARG A 107 -17.45 18.31 -30.99
N LEU A 108 -16.54 17.55 -31.60
CA LEU A 108 -15.33 17.10 -30.91
C LEU A 108 -14.48 18.33 -30.54
N PRO A 109 -14.10 18.52 -29.26
CA PRO A 109 -13.32 19.66 -28.82
C PRO A 109 -11.82 19.48 -29.16
N TRP A 110 -11.50 19.51 -30.45
CA TRP A 110 -10.20 19.14 -31.00
C TRP A 110 -9.04 20.02 -30.48
N LYS A 111 -9.25 21.30 -30.18
CA LYS A 111 -8.22 22.16 -29.58
C LYS A 111 -7.93 21.75 -28.14
N THR A 112 -8.97 21.46 -27.35
CA THR A 112 -8.82 20.97 -25.97
C THR A 112 -8.06 19.64 -25.93
N LEU A 113 -8.28 18.78 -26.93
CA LEU A 113 -7.60 17.50 -27.09
C LEU A 113 -6.19 17.59 -27.70
N GLY A 114 -5.73 18.80 -28.07
CA GLY A 114 -4.42 18.99 -28.72
C GLY A 114 -4.33 18.37 -30.13
N LEU A 115 -5.48 18.18 -30.79
CA LEU A 115 -5.59 17.63 -32.13
C LEU A 115 -5.62 18.73 -33.20
N PRO A 116 -5.31 18.41 -34.47
CA PRO A 116 -5.71 19.26 -35.60
C PRO A 116 -7.24 19.22 -35.82
N ASP A 117 -7.76 20.08 -36.70
CA ASP A 117 -9.17 20.09 -37.11
C ASP A 117 -9.51 18.83 -37.93
N LEU A 118 -9.74 17.72 -37.23
CA LEU A 118 -10.02 16.41 -37.82
C LEU A 118 -11.36 16.42 -38.54
N ARG A 119 -11.32 15.98 -39.81
CA ARG A 119 -12.49 15.94 -40.69
C ARG A 119 -12.66 14.57 -41.31
N ASP A 120 -13.91 14.21 -41.57
CA ASP A 120 -14.24 13.03 -42.34
C ASP A 120 -13.96 13.24 -43.84
N SER A 121 -14.14 12.20 -44.63
CA SER A 121 -13.98 12.25 -46.09
C SER A 121 -14.98 13.15 -46.83
N SER A 122 -16.06 13.58 -46.17
CA SER A 122 -17.00 14.58 -46.69
C SER A 122 -16.58 16.01 -46.32
N GLY A 123 -15.48 16.17 -45.59
CA GLY A 123 -14.95 17.46 -45.16
C GLY A 123 -15.59 18.00 -43.89
N GLU A 124 -16.37 17.19 -43.16
CA GLU A 124 -17.07 17.63 -41.95
C GLU A 124 -16.30 17.35 -40.67
N ARG A 125 -16.49 18.20 -39.67
CA ARG A 125 -15.97 17.97 -38.32
C ARG A 125 -16.70 16.83 -37.64
N LEU A 126 -15.95 16.08 -36.83
CA LEU A 126 -16.48 15.01 -36.01
C LEU A 126 -17.42 15.56 -34.92
N TRP A 127 -18.50 14.84 -34.69
CA TRP A 127 -19.40 15.01 -33.55
C TRP A 127 -18.98 14.07 -32.41
N TYR A 128 -19.37 14.42 -31.20
CA TYR A 128 -18.96 13.75 -29.98
C TYR A 128 -20.11 13.76 -28.96
N ALA A 129 -20.42 12.57 -28.44
CA ALA A 129 -21.40 12.36 -27.38
C ALA A 129 -20.72 11.80 -26.12
N LEU A 130 -21.13 12.27 -24.95
CA LEU A 130 -20.53 11.91 -23.66
C LEU A 130 -21.58 11.44 -22.64
N SER A 131 -21.33 10.24 -22.08
CA SER A 131 -22.09 9.68 -20.96
C SER A 131 -22.02 10.55 -19.72
N ARG A 132 -23.14 10.66 -19.01
CA ARG A 132 -23.27 11.33 -17.70
C ARG A 132 -22.12 11.07 -16.74
N ASN A 133 -21.83 9.80 -16.45
CA ASN A 133 -20.91 9.39 -15.39
C ASN A 133 -19.44 9.79 -15.62
N PHE A 134 -19.10 10.17 -16.86
CA PHE A 134 -17.74 10.54 -17.28
C PHE A 134 -17.61 12.03 -17.62
N ARG A 135 -18.65 12.81 -17.32
CA ARG A 135 -18.62 14.26 -17.47
C ARG A 135 -17.78 14.90 -16.36
N PRO A 136 -17.09 16.01 -16.66
CA PRO A 136 -16.46 16.80 -15.63
C PRO A 136 -17.51 17.27 -14.62
N LEU A 137 -17.16 17.23 -13.33
CA LEU A 137 -17.98 17.75 -12.22
C LEU A 137 -19.27 16.96 -11.92
N ASP A 138 -19.49 15.80 -12.56
CA ASP A 138 -20.62 14.91 -12.25
C ASP A 138 -20.24 13.87 -11.18
N ARG A 139 -21.12 13.68 -10.18
CA ARG A 139 -20.73 13.39 -8.78
C ARG A 139 -20.80 11.92 -8.36
N GLN A 140 -20.54 10.99 -9.27
CA GLN A 140 -20.58 9.54 -8.99
C GLN A 140 -19.17 8.99 -8.82
N VAL A 141 -18.88 8.25 -7.75
CA VAL A 141 -17.55 7.65 -7.52
C VAL A 141 -17.08 6.85 -8.75
N LEU A 142 -15.88 7.15 -9.29
CA LEU A 142 -15.39 6.57 -10.54
C LEU A 142 -14.17 5.67 -10.32
N ASN A 143 -14.39 4.36 -10.46
CA ASN A 143 -13.34 3.34 -10.58
C ASN A 143 -13.86 2.09 -11.33
N SER A 144 -13.03 1.06 -11.41
CA SER A 144 -13.26 -0.16 -12.17
C SER A 144 -14.25 -1.14 -11.54
N ASP A 145 -14.63 -0.95 -10.28
CA ASP A 145 -15.45 -1.91 -9.51
C ASP A 145 -16.86 -1.41 -9.16
N LEU A 146 -17.13 -0.13 -9.38
CA LEU A 146 -18.32 0.54 -8.85
C LEU A 146 -19.55 0.49 -9.76
N GLY A 147 -20.34 -0.58 -9.65
CA GLY A 147 -21.80 -0.59 -9.90
C GLY A 147 -22.33 0.20 -11.12
N PRO A 148 -23.58 0.70 -11.07
CA PRO A 148 -24.17 1.47 -12.17
C PRO A 148 -23.57 2.89 -12.36
N GLY A 149 -22.88 3.41 -11.34
CA GLY A 149 -22.33 4.78 -11.30
C GLY A 149 -21.05 5.00 -12.09
N SER A 150 -20.42 3.93 -12.57
CA SER A 150 -19.22 3.97 -13.43
C SER A 150 -19.44 3.30 -14.78
N GLN A 151 -20.70 3.00 -15.14
CA GLN A 151 -21.09 2.44 -16.45
C GLN A 151 -21.30 3.56 -17.47
N GLY A 152 -21.09 3.24 -18.75
CA GLY A 152 -21.53 4.12 -19.83
C GLY A 152 -23.05 4.18 -19.91
N THR A 153 -23.58 5.27 -20.46
CA THR A 153 -25.03 5.45 -20.60
C THR A 153 -25.46 5.56 -22.06
N LEU A 154 -24.52 5.66 -23.00
CA LEU A 154 -24.81 5.79 -24.42
C LEU A 154 -25.09 4.43 -25.06
N ALA A 155 -26.34 4.20 -25.48
CA ALA A 155 -26.69 3.00 -26.22
C ALA A 155 -26.26 3.13 -27.70
N LEU A 156 -25.68 2.08 -28.27
CA LEU A 156 -25.26 2.03 -29.68
C LEU A 156 -25.68 0.72 -30.32
N ARG A 157 -26.47 0.79 -31.38
CA ARG A 157 -26.89 -0.37 -32.18
C ARG A 157 -25.93 -0.70 -33.30
N ASP A 158 -25.98 -1.96 -33.70
CA ASP A 158 -25.37 -2.40 -34.94
C ASP A 158 -26.12 -1.84 -36.17
N PRO A 159 -25.50 -1.84 -37.37
CA PRO A 159 -26.17 -1.38 -38.59
C PRO A 159 -27.40 -2.21 -39.00
N GLY A 160 -27.59 -3.40 -38.42
CA GLY A 160 -28.76 -4.24 -38.64
C GLY A 160 -29.98 -3.84 -37.80
N GLY A 161 -29.83 -2.89 -36.87
CA GLY A 161 -30.88 -2.31 -36.03
C GLY A 161 -31.45 -3.26 -34.96
N SER A 162 -31.09 -4.54 -35.00
CA SER A 162 -31.62 -5.60 -34.12
C SER A 162 -30.65 -5.99 -33.00
N GLY A 163 -29.34 -5.81 -33.20
CA GLY A 163 -28.31 -6.07 -32.20
C GLY A 163 -27.76 -4.79 -31.55
N TRP A 164 -27.01 -4.98 -30.47
CA TRP A 164 -26.35 -3.92 -29.72
C TRP A 164 -24.84 -4.05 -29.87
N ILE A 165 -24.17 -2.94 -30.21
CA ILE A 165 -22.73 -2.79 -30.00
C ILE A 165 -22.50 -2.42 -28.53
N HIS A 166 -23.29 -1.47 -28.01
CA HIS A 166 -23.38 -1.13 -26.60
C HIS A 166 -24.85 -1.11 -26.18
N ALA A 167 -25.25 -2.05 -25.33
CA ALA A 167 -26.63 -2.15 -24.87
C ALA A 167 -26.97 -1.02 -23.89
N PRO A 168 -28.24 -0.58 -23.81
CA PRO A 168 -28.69 0.36 -22.78
C PRO A 168 -28.47 -0.24 -21.39
N GLN A 169 -28.33 0.64 -20.39
CA GLN A 169 -27.86 0.26 -19.06
C GLN A 169 -28.71 -0.86 -18.41
N SER A 170 -28.14 -2.07 -18.24
CA SER A 170 -28.82 -3.21 -17.61
C SER A 170 -27.97 -3.86 -16.52
N GLY A 171 -28.23 -3.52 -15.25
CA GLY A 171 -27.64 -4.24 -14.11
C GLY A 171 -26.10 -4.36 -14.11
N SER A 172 -25.56 -5.30 -13.33
CA SER A 172 -24.15 -5.36 -12.90
C SER A 172 -23.11 -5.81 -13.96
N GLY A 173 -23.32 -5.55 -15.25
CA GLY A 173 -22.38 -5.83 -16.35
C GLY A 173 -21.95 -4.56 -17.10
N GLU A 174 -21.07 -4.67 -18.10
CA GLU A 174 -20.86 -3.57 -19.04
C GLU A 174 -22.18 -3.26 -19.74
N SER A 175 -22.59 -2.00 -19.70
CA SER A 175 -23.71 -1.49 -20.47
C SER A 175 -23.40 -0.03 -20.80
N GLY A 176 -23.76 0.38 -22.02
CA GLY A 176 -23.51 1.69 -22.60
C GLY A 176 -22.05 1.98 -22.96
N ALA A 177 -21.83 2.70 -24.06
CA ALA A 177 -20.54 3.32 -24.36
C ALA A 177 -20.31 4.53 -23.43
N VAL A 178 -19.05 4.80 -23.09
CA VAL A 178 -18.66 6.00 -22.34
C VAL A 178 -18.76 7.24 -23.22
N ALA A 179 -18.26 7.12 -24.45
CA ALA A 179 -18.30 8.18 -25.44
C ALA A 179 -18.50 7.61 -26.84
N LEU A 180 -19.13 8.39 -27.71
CA LEU A 180 -19.26 8.12 -29.14
C LEU A 180 -18.62 9.26 -29.91
N ILE A 181 -17.81 8.94 -30.92
CA ILE A 181 -17.25 9.90 -31.86
C ILE A 181 -17.85 9.56 -33.23
N ILE A 182 -18.47 10.56 -33.86
CA ILE A 182 -19.35 10.37 -34.99
C ILE A 182 -18.84 11.20 -36.17
N ALA A 183 -18.55 10.53 -37.28
CA ALA A 183 -18.29 11.17 -38.56
C ALA A 183 -19.62 11.26 -39.33
N PRO A 184 -20.12 12.49 -39.61
CA PRO A 184 -21.47 12.72 -40.13
C PRO A 184 -21.66 12.36 -41.62
N GLY A 185 -20.59 12.03 -42.35
CA GLY A 185 -20.70 11.61 -43.74
C GLY A 185 -21.27 12.69 -44.66
N ALA A 186 -21.79 12.29 -45.82
CA ALA A 186 -22.38 13.21 -46.80
C ALA A 186 -23.82 13.58 -46.40
N PRO A 187 -24.32 14.79 -46.72
CA PRO A 187 -25.66 15.22 -46.31
C PRO A 187 -26.79 14.31 -46.83
N LEU A 188 -27.64 13.81 -45.93
CA LEU A 188 -28.82 13.00 -46.26
C LEU A 188 -30.14 13.77 -46.08
N ARG A 189 -31.23 13.17 -46.56
CA ARG A 189 -32.59 13.62 -46.25
C ARG A 189 -33.08 12.87 -45.02
N ARG A 190 -33.44 13.60 -43.98
CA ARG A 190 -34.09 13.06 -42.77
C ARG A 190 -35.61 13.14 -42.87
N CYS A 191 -36.28 12.35 -42.05
CA CYS A 191 -37.75 12.31 -42.00
C CYS A 191 -38.37 13.56 -41.36
N ASP A 192 -37.68 14.17 -40.40
CA ASP A 192 -38.19 15.24 -39.53
C ASP A 192 -37.87 16.66 -40.03
N ILE A 193 -36.67 16.89 -40.56
CA ILE A 193 -36.20 18.21 -41.02
C ILE A 193 -36.05 18.31 -42.55
N GLY A 194 -36.25 17.22 -43.28
CA GLY A 194 -36.00 17.16 -44.72
C GLY A 194 -34.50 17.13 -45.06
N GLN A 195 -34.05 17.94 -46.02
CA GLN A 195 -32.65 17.94 -46.45
C GLN A 195 -31.75 18.52 -45.34
N GLN A 196 -30.72 17.78 -44.93
CA GLN A 196 -29.65 18.32 -44.09
C GLN A 196 -29.00 19.53 -44.77
N ASN A 197 -28.94 20.65 -44.04
CA ASN A 197 -28.49 21.94 -44.56
C ASN A 197 -27.33 22.46 -43.69
N ARG A 198 -26.10 22.23 -44.16
CA ARG A 198 -24.85 22.47 -43.42
C ARG A 198 -24.31 23.90 -43.63
N THR A 199 -25.17 24.90 -43.42
CA THR A 199 -24.77 26.31 -43.44
C THR A 199 -24.26 26.76 -42.08
N ALA A 200 -23.60 27.92 -42.03
CA ALA A 200 -23.12 28.52 -40.77
C ALA A 200 -24.24 28.71 -39.73
N ALA A 201 -25.46 29.04 -40.16
CA ALA A 201 -26.61 29.19 -39.27
C ALA A 201 -27.01 27.88 -38.56
N ASN A 202 -26.64 26.74 -39.14
CA ASN A 202 -26.97 25.41 -38.65
C ASN A 202 -25.76 24.67 -38.07
N ALA A 203 -24.58 25.31 -37.98
CA ALA A 203 -23.31 24.66 -37.63
C ALA A 203 -23.35 23.81 -36.35
N ASN A 204 -24.17 24.21 -35.37
CA ASN A 204 -24.33 23.56 -34.06
C ASN A 204 -25.63 22.78 -33.90
N VAL A 205 -26.41 22.60 -34.97
CA VAL A 205 -27.68 21.87 -34.94
C VAL A 205 -27.46 20.44 -35.43
N ALA A 206 -27.39 19.48 -34.50
CA ALA A 206 -27.04 18.08 -34.79
C ALA A 206 -27.87 17.45 -35.91
N ALA A 207 -29.18 17.71 -35.95
CA ALA A 207 -30.07 17.16 -36.98
C ALA A 207 -29.68 17.55 -38.41
N HIS A 208 -28.97 18.66 -38.62
CA HIS A 208 -28.48 19.05 -39.95
C HIS A 208 -27.18 18.34 -40.38
N TYR A 209 -26.64 17.46 -39.54
CA TYR A 209 -25.40 16.72 -39.82
C TYR A 209 -25.55 15.21 -39.60
N LEU A 210 -26.18 14.80 -38.50
CA LEU A 210 -26.33 13.41 -38.08
C LEU A 210 -27.65 12.82 -38.58
N ASP A 211 -27.69 11.51 -38.74
CA ASP A 211 -28.75 10.78 -39.39
C ASP A 211 -29.72 10.12 -38.40
N ARG A 212 -30.87 9.68 -38.92
CA ARG A 212 -31.88 8.94 -38.19
C ARG A 212 -32.26 7.70 -38.98
N ASN A 213 -32.41 6.56 -38.31
CA ASN A 213 -32.75 5.29 -38.98
C ASN A 213 -34.23 5.22 -39.37
N ARG A 214 -34.65 6.13 -40.26
CA ARG A 214 -36.04 6.24 -40.69
C ARG A 214 -36.20 6.74 -42.12
N LEU A 215 -37.24 6.24 -42.78
CA LEU A 215 -37.59 6.63 -44.15
C LEU A 215 -37.92 8.13 -44.24
N PRO A 216 -37.35 8.87 -45.21
CA PRO A 216 -37.68 10.27 -45.41
C PRO A 216 -39.19 10.48 -45.66
N GLY A 217 -39.83 11.34 -44.87
CA GLY A 217 -41.26 11.68 -44.99
C GLY A 217 -42.23 10.80 -44.18
N ASP A 218 -41.75 9.76 -43.50
CA ASP A 218 -42.54 8.96 -42.54
C ASP A 218 -41.86 8.96 -41.16
N CYS A 219 -42.34 9.83 -40.26
CA CYS A 219 -41.88 9.89 -38.87
C CYS A 219 -42.68 8.97 -37.92
N ASN A 220 -43.50 8.03 -38.43
CA ASN A 220 -44.40 7.21 -37.62
C ASN A 220 -44.19 5.68 -37.72
N ALA A 221 -43.47 5.17 -38.72
CA ALA A 221 -42.94 3.78 -38.72
C ALA A 221 -41.48 3.67 -39.19
N GLY A 222 -40.70 2.72 -38.63
CA GLY A 222 -39.29 2.46 -38.97
C GLY A 222 -38.96 0.95 -38.94
N PRO A 223 -37.93 0.47 -39.66
CA PRO A 223 -37.48 -0.92 -39.63
C PRO A 223 -36.63 -1.17 -38.37
N GLY A 224 -37.28 -1.58 -37.27
CA GLY A 224 -36.62 -1.71 -35.98
C GLY A 224 -36.35 -0.35 -35.32
N ASN A 225 -36.20 -0.37 -34.00
CA ASN A 225 -35.92 0.72 -33.06
C ASN A 225 -35.45 2.03 -33.75
N ASP A 226 -36.28 3.06 -33.68
CA ASP A 226 -36.14 4.38 -34.33
C ASP A 226 -35.07 5.23 -33.64
N GLU A 227 -33.79 4.85 -33.81
CA GLU A 227 -32.65 5.57 -33.26
C GLU A 227 -32.32 6.82 -34.09
N ASP A 228 -32.16 7.97 -33.43
CA ASP A 228 -31.75 9.25 -34.02
C ASP A 228 -30.37 9.68 -33.51
N ASN A 229 -29.34 9.63 -34.35
CA ASN A 229 -27.99 10.03 -33.93
C ASN A 229 -27.89 11.53 -33.56
N ALA A 230 -28.90 12.36 -33.87
CA ALA A 230 -28.93 13.77 -33.49
C ALA A 230 -29.56 14.05 -32.11
N VAL A 231 -30.22 13.07 -31.47
CA VAL A 231 -30.89 13.23 -30.18
C VAL A 231 -30.74 11.94 -29.39
N PHE A 232 -30.30 12.03 -28.13
CA PHE A 232 -30.20 10.85 -27.29
C PHE A 232 -30.68 11.14 -25.88
N SER A 233 -31.11 10.09 -25.20
CA SER A 233 -31.53 10.18 -23.80
C SER A 233 -30.46 9.60 -22.88
N ASP A 234 -29.91 10.48 -22.04
CA ASP A 234 -28.92 10.11 -21.03
C ASP A 234 -29.57 9.79 -19.68
N ALA A 235 -30.17 8.60 -19.61
CA ALA A 235 -30.93 8.11 -18.46
C ALA A 235 -30.07 7.27 -17.49
N GLU A 236 -30.47 7.25 -16.22
CA GLU A 236 -29.88 6.39 -15.18
C GLU A 236 -30.25 4.91 -15.35
N ALA A 237 -29.50 4.04 -14.68
CA ALA A 237 -29.65 2.59 -14.72
C ALA A 237 -31.10 2.11 -14.49
N GLY A 238 -31.60 1.27 -15.40
CA GLY A 238 -32.93 0.67 -15.27
C GLY A 238 -34.11 1.53 -15.77
N ALA A 239 -33.86 2.72 -16.33
CA ALA A 239 -34.86 3.43 -17.12
C ALA A 239 -35.13 2.69 -18.44
N ALA A 240 -36.40 2.60 -18.86
CA ALA A 240 -36.76 2.04 -20.16
C ALA A 240 -36.07 2.85 -21.28
N ALA A 241 -35.28 2.17 -22.14
CA ALA A 241 -34.41 2.81 -23.12
C ALA A 241 -35.16 3.82 -23.99
N PRO A 242 -34.97 5.13 -23.77
CA PRO A 242 -35.38 6.15 -24.71
C PRO A 242 -34.26 6.31 -25.75
N ASP A 243 -34.60 6.84 -26.93
CA ASP A 243 -33.74 7.11 -28.11
C ASP A 243 -32.20 7.16 -27.86
N GLY A 244 -31.44 6.39 -28.64
CA GLY A 244 -29.98 6.23 -28.60
C GLY A 244 -29.35 6.31 -30.00
N PHE A 245 -28.23 5.62 -30.22
CA PHE A 245 -27.45 5.74 -31.47
C PHE A 245 -27.45 4.45 -32.31
N ILE A 246 -27.18 4.59 -33.60
CA ILE A 246 -27.02 3.49 -34.55
C ILE A 246 -25.82 3.70 -35.47
N ALA A 247 -24.98 2.67 -35.59
CA ALA A 247 -23.81 2.71 -36.46
C ALA A 247 -24.20 2.55 -37.95
N GLY A 248 -23.65 3.40 -38.82
CA GLY A 248 -23.82 3.31 -40.27
C GLY A 248 -22.81 2.40 -40.98
N PRO A 249 -23.13 1.97 -42.22
CA PRO A 249 -24.24 2.47 -43.01
C PRO A 249 -25.49 1.62 -42.81
N VAL A 250 -26.65 2.26 -42.73
CA VAL A 250 -27.96 1.60 -42.77
C VAL A 250 -28.62 1.96 -44.08
N SER A 251 -29.09 0.96 -44.81
CA SER A 251 -29.75 1.18 -46.10
C SER A 251 -30.93 0.23 -46.27
N VAL A 252 -31.98 0.73 -46.91
CA VAL A 252 -33.20 0.00 -47.21
C VAL A 252 -33.41 -0.10 -48.70
N SER A 253 -34.06 -1.18 -49.14
CA SER A 253 -34.45 -1.31 -50.54
C SER A 253 -35.63 -0.38 -50.83
N SER A 254 -35.50 0.44 -51.85
CA SER A 254 -36.54 1.32 -52.39
C SER A 254 -36.83 0.94 -53.85
N ASN A 255 -37.99 1.36 -54.35
CA ASN A 255 -38.38 1.17 -55.76
C ASN A 255 -37.38 1.85 -56.73
N ASP A 256 -36.64 2.86 -56.27
CA ASP A 256 -35.64 3.61 -57.05
C ASP A 256 -34.18 3.14 -56.81
N GLY A 257 -33.98 2.03 -56.10
CA GLY A 257 -32.67 1.48 -55.75
C GLY A 257 -32.42 1.39 -54.23
N GLN A 258 -31.16 1.25 -53.82
CA GLN A 258 -30.80 1.21 -52.40
C GLN A 258 -30.79 2.63 -51.83
N LEU A 259 -31.64 2.90 -50.84
CA LEU A 259 -31.70 4.18 -50.13
C LEU A 259 -30.90 4.08 -48.83
N THR A 260 -29.88 4.92 -48.68
CA THR A 260 -29.14 5.05 -47.42
C THR A 260 -29.91 5.95 -46.45
N LEU A 261 -30.18 5.42 -45.25
CA LEU A 261 -30.86 6.14 -44.16
C LEU A 261 -29.87 6.72 -43.16
N VAL A 262 -28.77 6.00 -42.93
CA VAL A 262 -27.69 6.39 -42.02
C VAL A 262 -26.37 6.14 -42.75
N ASN A 263 -25.55 7.16 -42.91
CA ASN A 263 -24.16 7.06 -43.35
C ASN A 263 -23.16 7.48 -42.26
N ASP A 264 -23.65 7.97 -41.11
CA ASP A 264 -22.84 8.23 -39.93
C ASP A 264 -21.92 7.06 -39.58
N ARG A 265 -20.62 7.32 -39.47
CA ARG A 265 -19.64 6.35 -38.99
C ARG A 265 -19.32 6.64 -37.54
N ILE A 266 -19.56 5.67 -36.65
CA ILE A 266 -19.39 5.82 -35.21
C ILE A 266 -18.25 4.92 -34.73
N ILE A 267 -17.32 5.50 -33.97
CA ILE A 267 -16.41 4.74 -33.11
C ILE A 267 -16.80 5.02 -31.64
N SER A 268 -16.80 3.98 -30.82
CA SER A 268 -17.15 4.07 -29.40
C SER A 268 -15.92 3.91 -28.52
N ILE A 269 -16.00 4.46 -27.32
CA ILE A 269 -15.10 4.20 -26.20
C ILE A 269 -15.89 3.43 -25.15
N SER A 270 -15.44 2.22 -24.81
CA SER A 270 -16.01 1.46 -23.69
C SER A 270 -15.44 1.91 -22.36
N ARG A 271 -16.07 1.46 -21.27
CA ARG A 271 -15.57 1.67 -19.91
C ARG A 271 -14.21 1.02 -19.71
N ASP A 272 -14.07 -0.24 -20.12
CA ASP A 272 -12.82 -1.01 -20.01
C ASP A 272 -11.67 -0.36 -20.78
N GLU A 273 -11.94 0.21 -21.95
CA GLU A 273 -10.91 0.91 -22.73
C GLU A 273 -10.40 2.16 -22.00
N LEU A 274 -11.32 2.98 -21.48
CA LEU A 274 -10.95 4.20 -20.76
C LEU A 274 -10.29 3.89 -19.41
N LEU A 275 -10.94 3.08 -18.58
CA LEU A 275 -10.43 2.76 -17.25
C LEU A 275 -9.17 1.90 -17.30
N GLY A 276 -9.00 1.03 -18.31
CA GLY A 276 -7.77 0.26 -18.47
C GLY A 276 -6.52 1.14 -18.69
N VAL A 277 -6.65 2.28 -19.37
CA VAL A 277 -5.55 3.25 -19.50
C VAL A 277 -5.36 4.05 -18.20
N VAL A 278 -6.45 4.43 -17.52
CA VAL A 278 -6.43 5.11 -16.22
C VAL A 278 -5.76 4.24 -15.15
N GLU A 279 -6.11 2.96 -15.05
CA GLU A 279 -5.54 1.96 -14.15
C GLU A 279 -4.03 1.81 -14.37
N GLN A 280 -3.59 1.72 -15.63
CA GLN A 280 -2.17 1.66 -15.95
C GLN A 280 -1.39 2.91 -15.54
N ARG A 281 -2.02 4.08 -15.64
CA ARG A 281 -1.45 5.34 -15.20
C ARG A 281 -1.38 5.37 -13.67
N ILE A 282 -2.46 5.01 -12.98
CA ILE A 282 -2.53 4.97 -11.52
C ILE A 282 -1.50 3.99 -10.93
N ALA A 283 -1.38 2.77 -11.48
CA ALA A 283 -0.36 1.81 -11.06
C ALA A 283 1.07 2.39 -11.23
N GLY A 284 1.30 3.19 -12.27
CA GLY A 284 2.59 3.82 -12.55
C GLY A 284 2.93 4.93 -11.56
N ASP A 285 1.93 5.75 -11.22
CA ASP A 285 2.08 6.81 -10.24
C ASP A 285 2.33 6.24 -8.83
N VAL A 286 1.58 5.20 -8.44
CA VAL A 286 1.79 4.47 -7.19
C VAL A 286 3.19 3.87 -7.12
N ARG A 287 3.67 3.23 -8.19
CA ARG A 287 5.03 2.69 -8.24
C ARG A 287 6.07 3.80 -8.03
N THR A 288 5.91 4.92 -8.72
CA THR A 288 6.81 6.08 -8.59
C THR A 288 6.83 6.62 -7.14
N CYS A 289 5.68 6.60 -6.46
CA CYS A 289 5.57 6.98 -5.06
C CYS A 289 6.26 5.99 -4.12
N LEU A 290 6.10 4.68 -4.34
CA LEU A 290 6.80 3.64 -3.57
C LEU A 290 8.32 3.74 -3.76
N GLU A 291 8.80 3.98 -4.98
CA GLU A 291 10.23 4.18 -5.27
C GLU A 291 10.78 5.45 -4.61
N SER A 292 10.00 6.55 -4.62
CA SER A 292 10.36 7.79 -3.94
C SER A 292 10.44 7.59 -2.43
N TYR A 293 9.44 6.91 -1.84
CA TYR A 293 9.42 6.55 -0.43
C TYR A 293 10.66 5.71 -0.06
N PHE A 294 10.96 4.68 -0.84
CA PHE A 294 12.13 3.83 -0.64
C PHE A 294 13.45 4.61 -0.71
N LYS A 295 13.55 5.56 -1.64
CA LYS A 295 14.74 6.41 -1.78
C LYS A 295 14.96 7.34 -0.59
N GLU A 296 13.89 7.89 -0.03
CA GLU A 296 13.95 8.82 1.11
C GLU A 296 14.15 8.10 2.44
N ARG A 297 13.52 6.93 2.61
CA ARG A 297 13.48 6.19 3.89
C ARG A 297 14.46 5.01 3.96
N GLY A 298 14.95 4.51 2.81
CA GLY A 298 15.79 3.31 2.73
C GLY A 298 15.02 1.99 2.81
N GLU A 299 13.69 2.05 2.89
CA GLU A 299 12.80 0.91 3.02
C GLU A 299 11.42 1.18 2.41
N PHE A 300 10.72 0.13 1.98
CA PHE A 300 9.33 0.20 1.54
C PHE A 300 8.40 0.15 2.76
N PRO A 301 7.18 0.71 2.65
CA PRO A 301 6.18 0.45 3.66
C PRO A 301 5.72 -1.02 3.55
N TRP A 302 5.30 -1.60 4.67
CA TRP A 302 4.73 -2.94 4.72
C TRP A 302 3.35 -2.95 4.04
N PRO A 303 3.07 -3.86 3.09
CA PRO A 303 1.76 -4.00 2.48
C PRO A 303 0.67 -4.33 3.49
N ALA A 304 -0.51 -3.74 3.31
CA ALA A 304 -1.69 -4.04 4.11
C ALA A 304 -2.46 -5.24 3.53
N PRO A 305 -2.59 -6.37 4.25
CA PRO A 305 -3.25 -7.57 3.72
C PRO A 305 -4.73 -7.36 3.38
N LEU A 306 -5.26 -8.17 2.47
CA LEU A 306 -6.65 -8.07 2.01
C LEU A 306 -7.68 -8.50 3.08
N ALA A 307 -7.37 -9.57 3.82
CA ALA A 307 -8.34 -10.32 4.62
C ALA A 307 -8.46 -9.92 6.11
N LEU A 308 -7.85 -8.82 6.53
CA LEU A 308 -7.72 -8.48 7.96
C LEU A 308 -8.62 -7.29 8.34
N PRO A 309 -9.21 -7.28 9.56
CA PRO A 309 -10.25 -6.33 9.98
C PRO A 309 -9.73 -4.89 10.13
N ALA A 310 -8.41 -4.71 10.35
CA ALA A 310 -7.77 -3.41 10.30
C ALA A 310 -7.44 -3.06 8.84
N ALA A 311 -8.40 -2.43 8.17
CA ALA A 311 -8.23 -1.98 6.80
C ALA A 311 -6.98 -1.11 6.66
N TYR A 312 -6.16 -1.39 5.64
CA TYR A 312 -4.98 -0.60 5.29
C TYR A 312 -3.90 -0.49 6.38
N LEU A 313 -3.86 -1.41 7.35
CA LEU A 313 -2.74 -1.56 8.27
C LEU A 313 -1.67 -2.46 7.64
N GLY A 314 -0.53 -1.89 7.29
CA GLY A 314 0.68 -2.59 6.85
C GLY A 314 1.23 -3.48 7.95
N ARG A 315 1.49 -4.76 7.66
CA ARG A 315 1.87 -5.74 8.68
C ARG A 315 3.30 -6.21 8.53
N VAL A 316 3.96 -6.48 9.65
CA VAL A 316 5.34 -6.95 9.61
C VAL A 316 5.44 -8.27 8.85
N ALA A 317 6.45 -8.38 7.98
CA ALA A 317 6.74 -9.54 7.14
C ALA A 317 5.73 -9.84 6.02
N THR A 318 4.78 -8.96 5.74
CA THR A 318 3.94 -9.10 4.54
C THR A 318 4.69 -8.55 3.33
N LEU A 319 4.64 -9.24 2.20
CA LEU A 319 5.34 -8.84 0.99
C LEU A 319 4.38 -8.43 -0.12
N VAL A 320 3.08 -8.70 0.01
CA VAL A 320 2.05 -8.26 -0.93
C VAL A 320 0.77 -7.82 -0.23
N GLY A 321 0.10 -6.81 -0.79
CA GLY A 321 -1.14 -6.28 -0.26
C GLY A 321 -1.50 -4.92 -0.86
N ARG A 322 -2.42 -4.22 -0.18
CA ARG A 322 -2.85 -2.86 -0.52
C ARG A 322 -1.90 -1.84 0.09
N LEU A 323 -1.94 -0.60 -0.41
CA LEU A 323 -1.18 0.49 0.21
C LEU A 323 -1.58 0.69 1.67
N PRO A 324 -0.62 0.81 2.60
CA PRO A 324 -0.91 1.06 4.00
C PRO A 324 -1.21 2.55 4.28
N ASP A 325 -2.07 2.79 5.25
CA ASP A 325 -2.21 4.09 5.95
C ASP A 325 -1.29 4.18 7.16
N GLN A 326 -1.18 3.04 7.85
CA GLN A 326 -0.34 2.86 9.02
C GLN A 326 0.43 1.57 8.86
N GLU A 327 1.57 1.45 9.53
CA GLU A 327 2.26 0.19 9.73
C GLU A 327 2.07 -0.28 11.17
N GLU A 328 2.01 -1.59 11.36
CA GLU A 328 2.07 -2.18 12.69
C GLU A 328 3.34 -1.73 13.41
N GLY A 329 3.17 -1.24 14.64
CA GLY A 329 4.28 -1.21 15.58
C GLY A 329 4.82 -2.63 15.77
N ALA A 330 6.09 -2.73 16.15
CA ALA A 330 6.77 -4.03 16.26
C ALA A 330 6.02 -5.04 17.16
N GLY A 331 5.17 -4.58 18.10
CA GLY A 331 4.34 -5.41 18.98
C GLY A 331 5.16 -6.18 20.01
N SER A 332 4.60 -6.54 21.17
CA SER A 332 5.29 -7.40 22.15
C SER A 332 4.80 -8.85 22.07
N PRO A 333 5.70 -9.85 22.20
CA PRO A 333 5.33 -11.26 22.33
C PRO A 333 4.29 -11.50 23.44
N GLU A 334 4.44 -10.83 24.59
CA GLU A 334 3.55 -10.96 25.74
C GLU A 334 2.12 -10.47 25.44
N ALA A 335 1.98 -9.30 24.81
CA ALA A 335 0.67 -8.78 24.43
C ALA A 335 0.01 -9.68 23.37
N ALA A 336 0.80 -10.14 22.39
CA ALA A 336 0.31 -11.03 21.34
C ALA A 336 -0.12 -12.38 21.90
N ARG A 337 0.64 -12.94 22.85
CA ARG A 337 0.32 -14.16 23.59
C ARG A 337 -0.96 -14.00 24.40
N SER A 338 -1.08 -12.92 25.19
CA SER A 338 -2.25 -12.63 26.00
C SER A 338 -3.52 -12.46 25.15
N ALA A 339 -3.42 -11.75 24.03
CA ALA A 339 -4.50 -11.59 23.07
C ALA A 339 -4.89 -12.94 22.44
N LEU A 340 -3.90 -13.76 22.03
CA LEU A 340 -4.15 -15.07 21.44
C LEU A 340 -4.80 -16.04 22.44
N PHE A 341 -4.35 -16.04 23.70
CA PHE A 341 -4.91 -16.85 24.78
C PHE A 341 -6.37 -16.48 25.08
N THR A 342 -6.65 -15.17 25.19
CA THR A 342 -8.01 -14.66 25.39
C THR A 342 -8.93 -15.02 24.22
N LEU A 343 -8.41 -14.88 22.99
CA LEU A 343 -9.15 -15.25 21.79
C LEU A 343 -9.41 -16.75 21.74
N GLN A 344 -8.42 -17.58 22.04
CA GLN A 344 -8.55 -19.03 22.10
C GLN A 344 -9.69 -19.45 23.03
N ALA A 345 -9.71 -18.90 24.25
CA ALA A 345 -10.77 -19.17 25.23
C ALA A 345 -12.16 -18.80 24.70
N THR A 346 -12.25 -17.68 23.96
CA THR A 346 -13.50 -17.24 23.33
C THR A 346 -13.95 -18.20 22.23
N ILE A 347 -13.06 -18.52 21.27
CA ILE A 347 -13.42 -19.32 20.10
C ILE A 347 -13.59 -20.81 20.42
N ALA A 348 -13.00 -21.31 21.51
CA ALA A 348 -13.21 -22.69 21.98
C ALA A 348 -14.68 -23.00 22.28
N THR A 349 -15.51 -21.96 22.51
CA THR A 349 -16.95 -22.09 22.74
C THR A 349 -17.81 -21.89 21.48
N ALA A 350 -17.19 -21.65 20.32
CA ALA A 350 -17.90 -21.41 19.06
C ALA A 350 -18.69 -22.66 18.61
N SER A 351 -20.00 -22.52 18.44
CA SER A 351 -20.92 -23.62 18.09
C SER A 351 -21.54 -23.50 16.70
N THR A 352 -21.39 -22.35 16.04
CA THR A 352 -21.94 -22.09 14.70
C THR A 352 -20.85 -21.82 13.67
N ALA A 353 -21.14 -22.07 12.39
CA ALA A 353 -20.20 -21.79 11.30
C ALA A 353 -19.80 -20.31 11.24
N ALA A 354 -20.73 -19.39 11.48
CA ALA A 354 -20.47 -17.96 11.53
C ALA A 354 -19.51 -17.56 12.68
N GLN A 355 -19.70 -18.11 13.87
CA GLN A 355 -18.78 -17.88 15.00
C GLN A 355 -17.38 -18.44 14.72
N ARG A 356 -17.29 -19.64 14.14
CA ARG A 356 -16.01 -20.24 13.76
C ARG A 356 -15.29 -19.42 12.69
N LEU A 357 -16.02 -18.92 11.70
CA LEU A 357 -15.47 -18.05 10.65
C LEU A 357 -14.94 -16.73 11.22
N ALA A 358 -15.72 -16.07 12.08
CA ALA A 358 -15.30 -14.84 12.74
C ALA A 358 -14.07 -15.07 13.63
N GLY A 359 -14.06 -16.17 14.40
CA GLY A 359 -12.95 -16.56 15.25
C GLY A 359 -11.67 -16.86 14.47
N ALA A 360 -11.77 -17.67 13.40
CA ALA A 360 -10.64 -17.99 12.53
C ALA A 360 -10.02 -16.75 11.88
N THR A 361 -10.86 -15.79 11.47
CA THR A 361 -10.39 -14.51 10.93
C THR A 361 -9.58 -13.71 11.96
N GLN A 362 -10.04 -13.65 13.22
CA GLN A 362 -9.29 -12.97 14.28
C GLN A 362 -7.99 -13.71 14.66
N VAL A 363 -8.00 -15.05 14.64
CA VAL A 363 -6.80 -15.85 14.91
C VAL A 363 -5.77 -15.64 13.80
N LEU A 364 -6.19 -15.60 12.54
CA LEU A 364 -5.33 -15.33 11.39
C LEU A 364 -4.57 -14.00 11.58
N VAL A 365 -5.26 -12.95 12.05
CA VAL A 365 -4.68 -11.64 12.37
C VAL A 365 -3.57 -11.75 13.41
N LEU A 366 -3.89 -12.33 14.57
CA LEU A 366 -2.96 -12.41 15.69
C LEU A 366 -1.76 -13.30 15.40
N LEU A 367 -1.97 -14.45 14.74
CA LEU A 367 -0.85 -15.32 14.37
C LEU A 367 0.03 -14.68 13.29
N SER A 368 -0.54 -13.90 12.37
CA SER A 368 0.25 -13.11 11.41
C SER A 368 1.12 -12.09 12.13
N GLN A 369 0.58 -11.41 13.14
CA GLN A 369 1.33 -10.48 13.98
C GLN A 369 2.44 -11.20 14.76
N ILE A 370 2.15 -12.34 15.40
CA ILE A 370 3.13 -13.16 16.14
C ILE A 370 4.29 -13.60 15.23
N ARG A 371 3.96 -14.06 14.03
CA ARG A 371 4.97 -14.46 13.06
C ARG A 371 5.82 -13.27 12.59
N GLY A 372 5.21 -12.11 12.37
CA GLY A 372 5.91 -10.87 12.06
C GLY A 372 6.85 -10.44 13.19
N ILE A 373 6.41 -10.54 14.45
CA ILE A 373 7.24 -10.33 15.64
C ILE A 373 8.44 -11.27 15.63
N ALA A 374 8.23 -12.57 15.40
CA ALA A 374 9.32 -13.53 15.32
C ALA A 374 10.33 -13.13 14.23
N TYR A 375 9.86 -12.77 13.04
CA TYR A 375 10.71 -12.35 11.92
C TYR A 375 11.54 -11.10 12.28
N ALA A 376 10.90 -10.09 12.87
CA ALA A 376 11.59 -8.88 13.33
C ALA A 376 12.63 -9.19 14.42
N ILE A 377 12.33 -10.12 15.33
CA ILE A 377 13.28 -10.61 16.34
C ILE A 377 14.46 -11.26 15.65
N TYR A 378 14.23 -12.20 14.73
CA TYR A 378 15.29 -12.91 14.03
C TYR A 378 16.27 -11.97 13.32
N GLU A 379 15.76 -11.05 12.49
CA GLU A 379 16.61 -10.11 11.75
C GLU A 379 17.46 -9.24 12.70
N ASN A 380 16.84 -8.64 13.70
CA ASN A 380 17.53 -7.72 14.60
C ASN A 380 18.46 -8.44 15.60
N VAL A 381 18.05 -9.61 16.11
CA VAL A 381 18.86 -10.42 17.04
C VAL A 381 20.02 -11.08 16.31
N LEU A 382 19.84 -11.56 15.08
CA LEU A 382 20.94 -12.12 14.28
C LEU A 382 22.00 -11.07 14.00
N ALA A 383 21.59 -9.84 13.66
CA ALA A 383 22.50 -8.71 13.50
C ALA A 383 23.24 -8.41 14.81
N ALA A 384 22.54 -8.41 15.95
CA ALA A 384 23.14 -8.22 17.28
C ALA A 384 24.15 -9.33 17.61
N GLN A 385 23.80 -10.59 17.34
CA GLN A 385 24.64 -11.76 17.59
C GLN A 385 25.92 -11.69 16.76
N LYS A 386 25.81 -11.36 15.47
CA LYS A 386 26.97 -11.18 14.60
C LYS A 386 27.87 -10.05 15.12
N ALA A 387 27.29 -8.91 15.50
CA ALA A 387 28.05 -7.79 16.03
C ALA A 387 28.74 -8.14 17.36
N ALA A 388 28.09 -8.91 18.25
CA ALA A 388 28.66 -9.40 19.50
C ALA A 388 29.87 -10.32 19.25
N TYR A 389 29.76 -11.23 18.28
CA TYR A 389 30.89 -12.08 17.87
C TYR A 389 32.09 -11.26 17.39
N ASP A 390 31.84 -10.29 16.50
CA ASP A 390 32.88 -9.42 15.96
C ASP A 390 33.51 -8.58 17.08
N ALA A 391 32.71 -7.99 17.97
CA ALA A 391 33.16 -7.21 19.12
C ALA A 391 34.02 -8.06 20.08
N LYS A 392 33.55 -9.24 20.46
CA LYS A 392 34.28 -10.22 21.27
C LYS A 392 35.63 -10.58 20.65
N ASP A 393 35.67 -10.91 19.36
CA ASP A 393 36.92 -11.27 18.66
C ASP A 393 37.94 -10.12 18.72
N LYS A 394 37.50 -8.88 18.46
CA LYS A 394 38.40 -7.72 18.53
C LYS A 394 38.84 -7.40 19.95
N ALA A 395 37.94 -7.50 20.92
CA ALA A 395 38.23 -7.29 22.33
C ALA A 395 39.24 -8.32 22.86
N ALA A 396 39.09 -9.60 22.49
CA ALA A 396 40.05 -10.65 22.83
C ALA A 396 41.46 -10.38 22.26
N LYS A 397 41.52 -9.90 21.02
CA LYS A 397 42.78 -9.50 20.38
C LYS A 397 43.39 -8.27 21.07
N ALA A 398 42.58 -7.29 21.46
CA ALA A 398 43.07 -6.11 22.20
C ALA A 398 43.64 -6.49 23.58
N ALA A 399 42.98 -7.41 24.29
CA ALA A 399 43.40 -7.87 25.62
C ALA A 399 44.77 -8.58 25.62
N THR A 400 45.17 -9.17 24.49
CA THR A 400 46.40 -9.98 24.38
C THR A 400 47.53 -9.32 23.58
N ALA A 401 47.26 -8.29 22.79
CA ALA A 401 48.22 -7.68 21.86
C ALA A 401 49.32 -6.80 22.51
N SER A 402 50.32 -6.43 21.68
CA SER A 402 51.31 -5.38 21.94
C SER A 402 50.70 -3.98 21.77
N ALA A 403 51.38 -2.93 22.27
CA ALA A 403 50.78 -1.60 22.51
C ALA A 403 50.00 -0.98 21.32
N SER A 404 50.62 -0.81 20.16
CA SER A 404 49.97 -0.19 18.98
C SER A 404 48.87 -1.07 18.36
N THR A 405 49.00 -2.40 18.49
CA THR A 405 48.01 -3.35 18.00
C THR A 405 46.80 -3.41 18.93
N ALA A 406 47.01 -3.36 20.25
CA ALA A 406 45.94 -3.31 21.25
C ALA A 406 45.05 -2.08 21.05
N ALA A 407 45.69 -0.94 20.78
CA ALA A 407 45.02 0.32 20.43
C ALA A 407 44.07 0.16 19.23
N SER A 408 44.59 -0.26 18.08
CA SER A 408 43.78 -0.44 16.87
C SER A 408 42.65 -1.47 17.05
N LYS A 409 42.90 -2.56 17.77
CA LYS A 409 41.87 -3.60 18.01
C LYS A 409 40.77 -3.13 18.96
N ALA A 410 41.09 -2.32 19.95
CA ALA A 410 40.08 -1.71 20.79
C ALA A 410 39.17 -0.75 20.01
N ASP A 411 39.71 0.04 19.08
CA ASP A 411 38.88 0.93 18.24
C ASP A 411 37.89 0.14 17.37
N GLN A 412 38.34 -1.01 16.84
CA GLN A 412 37.47 -1.94 16.13
C GLN A 412 36.43 -2.56 17.05
N ALA A 413 36.82 -2.99 18.26
CA ALA A 413 35.90 -3.57 19.25
C ALA A 413 34.79 -2.57 19.62
N VAL A 414 35.15 -1.30 19.86
CA VAL A 414 34.21 -0.20 20.12
C VAL A 414 33.24 -0.01 18.95
N THR A 415 33.72 -0.08 17.72
CA THR A 415 32.87 0.06 16.52
C THR A 415 31.82 -1.05 16.44
N TYR A 416 32.23 -2.30 16.66
CA TYR A 416 31.30 -3.44 16.66
C TYR A 416 30.36 -3.44 17.87
N ALA A 417 30.84 -3.07 19.06
CA ALA A 417 29.99 -2.92 20.25
C ALA A 417 28.93 -1.82 20.06
N ASN A 418 29.26 -0.71 19.39
CA ASN A 418 28.27 0.31 19.02
C ASN A 418 27.25 -0.22 18.00
N THR A 419 27.68 -1.06 17.05
CA THR A 419 26.78 -1.72 16.09
C THR A 419 25.82 -2.66 16.82
N MET A 420 26.33 -3.42 17.77
CA MET A 420 25.53 -4.28 18.63
C MET A 420 24.56 -3.49 19.50
N ALA A 421 24.99 -2.37 20.09
CA ALA A 421 24.12 -1.49 20.87
C ALA A 421 22.94 -0.98 20.04
N GLN A 422 23.16 -0.65 18.76
CA GLN A 422 22.07 -0.31 17.84
C GLN A 422 21.15 -1.49 17.57
N ALA A 423 21.71 -2.69 17.35
CA ALA A 423 20.92 -3.89 17.11
C ALA A 423 20.07 -4.29 18.33
N LEU A 424 20.63 -4.23 19.55
CA LEU A 424 19.90 -4.44 20.81
C LEU A 424 18.80 -3.39 21.04
N ARG A 425 19.10 -2.12 20.71
CA ARG A 425 18.09 -1.05 20.79
C ARG A 425 16.90 -1.36 19.87
N LYS A 426 17.16 -1.72 18.62
CA LYS A 426 16.13 -2.07 17.62
C LYS A 426 15.41 -3.37 17.93
N SER A 427 16.13 -4.37 18.44
CA SER A 427 15.57 -5.67 18.79
C SER A 427 14.74 -5.64 20.07
N ARG A 428 14.82 -4.60 20.90
CA ARG A 428 14.09 -4.53 22.18
C ARG A 428 14.38 -5.65 23.16
N VAL A 429 15.44 -6.40 22.92
CA VAL A 429 15.83 -7.52 23.78
C VAL A 429 16.62 -6.98 24.98
N ASP A 430 16.13 -7.24 26.19
CA ASP A 430 16.91 -7.12 27.41
C ASP A 430 17.17 -8.52 27.99
N LEU A 431 18.42 -8.96 27.86
CA LEU A 431 18.90 -10.27 28.32
C LEU A 431 19.02 -10.37 29.85
N PHE A 432 18.94 -9.25 30.57
CA PHE A 432 19.04 -9.25 32.02
C PHE A 432 17.82 -9.90 32.68
N LEU A 433 16.61 -9.58 32.20
CA LEU A 433 15.35 -10.10 32.73
C LEU A 433 15.28 -11.64 32.75
N PRO A 434 15.53 -12.37 31.63
CA PRO A 434 15.49 -13.82 31.65
C PRO A 434 16.57 -14.44 32.55
N ARG A 435 17.76 -13.83 32.63
CA ARG A 435 18.82 -14.26 33.57
C ARG A 435 18.40 -14.08 35.03
N LEU A 436 17.74 -12.96 35.35
CA LEU A 436 17.25 -12.65 36.69
C LEU A 436 16.17 -13.65 37.11
N GLU A 437 15.22 -13.94 36.24
CA GLU A 437 14.17 -14.93 36.48
C GLU A 437 14.77 -16.32 36.73
N SER A 438 15.70 -16.76 35.87
CA SER A 438 16.38 -18.04 36.03
C SER A 438 17.13 -18.14 37.37
N ALA A 439 17.89 -17.10 37.75
CA ALA A 439 18.63 -17.07 39.02
C ALA A 439 17.68 -17.06 40.23
N THR A 440 16.58 -16.33 40.15
CA THR A 440 15.57 -16.24 41.21
C THR A 440 14.90 -17.59 41.43
N THR A 441 14.50 -18.29 40.36
CA THR A 441 13.89 -19.62 40.44
C THR A 441 14.88 -20.66 40.99
N ALA A 442 16.15 -20.60 40.58
CA ALA A 442 17.18 -21.49 41.11
C ALA A 442 17.40 -21.29 42.63
N LEU A 443 17.42 -20.03 43.09
CA LEU A 443 17.51 -19.70 44.51
C LEU A 443 16.32 -20.21 45.30
N GLU A 444 15.10 -19.99 44.80
CA GLU A 444 13.87 -20.44 45.45
C GLU A 444 13.79 -21.98 45.52
N THR A 445 14.22 -22.67 44.45
CA THR A 445 14.31 -24.14 44.44
C THR A 445 15.31 -24.64 45.49
N ALA A 446 16.47 -24.00 45.61
CA ALA A 446 17.46 -24.35 46.64
C ALA A 446 16.94 -24.06 48.06
N ARG A 447 16.19 -22.97 48.26
CA ARG A 447 15.54 -22.63 49.53
C ARG A 447 14.54 -23.71 49.93
N GLN A 448 13.67 -24.12 49.01
CA GLN A 448 12.68 -25.19 49.26
C GLN A 448 13.34 -26.53 49.55
N ALA A 449 14.42 -26.89 48.83
CA ALA A 449 15.17 -28.10 49.09
C ALA A 449 15.82 -28.11 50.49
N MET A 450 16.35 -26.96 50.94
CA MET A 450 16.90 -26.80 52.29
C MET A 450 15.82 -26.94 53.37
N LEU A 451 14.64 -26.35 53.17
CA LEU A 451 13.52 -26.48 54.11
C LEU A 451 12.97 -27.90 54.20
N ALA A 452 12.89 -28.60 53.07
CA ALA A 452 12.42 -29.99 53.04
C ALA A 452 13.43 -30.96 53.69
N ALA A 453 14.73 -30.70 53.52
CA ALA A 453 15.81 -31.51 54.08
C ALA A 453 16.98 -30.63 54.58
N PRO A 454 16.89 -30.09 55.81
CA PRO A 454 17.94 -29.24 56.37
C PRO A 454 19.27 -30.00 56.50
N GLY A 455 20.31 -29.50 55.84
CA GLY A 455 21.64 -30.11 55.85
C GLY A 455 22.72 -29.20 55.28
N SER A 456 23.98 -29.51 55.57
CA SER A 456 25.12 -28.71 55.09
C SER A 456 25.22 -28.65 53.56
N GLY A 457 24.84 -29.73 52.86
CA GLY A 457 24.81 -29.77 51.40
C GLY A 457 23.73 -28.88 50.77
N THR A 458 22.51 -28.89 51.32
CA THR A 458 21.41 -28.03 50.84
C THR A 458 21.69 -26.56 51.15
N ALA A 459 22.28 -26.25 52.32
CA ALA A 459 22.75 -24.91 52.67
C ALA A 459 23.91 -24.42 51.77
N THR A 460 24.86 -25.30 51.41
CA THR A 460 25.93 -24.96 50.46
C THR A 460 25.36 -24.64 49.08
N THR A 461 24.38 -25.42 48.62
CA THR A 461 23.67 -25.18 47.35
C THR A 461 22.94 -23.83 47.39
N LEU A 462 22.25 -23.52 48.49
CA LEU A 462 21.60 -22.23 48.69
C LEU A 462 22.61 -21.06 48.62
N ALA A 463 23.75 -21.20 49.29
CA ALA A 463 24.82 -20.19 49.25
C ALA A 463 25.36 -19.98 47.83
N GLN A 464 25.51 -21.05 47.04
CA GLN A 464 25.93 -20.96 45.64
C GLN A 464 24.90 -20.19 44.78
N ARG A 465 23.60 -20.53 44.91
CA ARG A 465 22.55 -19.82 44.16
C ARG A 465 22.40 -18.36 44.58
N ALA A 466 22.62 -18.05 45.87
CA ALA A 466 22.64 -16.67 46.35
C ALA A 466 23.84 -15.87 45.77
N GLU A 467 24.99 -16.50 45.60
CA GLU A 467 26.17 -15.88 44.96
C GLU A 467 25.96 -15.64 43.45
N GLU A 468 25.28 -16.55 42.76
CA GLU A 468 24.89 -16.39 41.36
C GLU A 468 23.99 -15.15 41.19
N LEU A 469 22.94 -15.02 42.02
CA LEU A 469 22.07 -13.85 42.02
C LEU A 469 22.84 -12.56 42.33
N ARG A 470 23.71 -12.59 43.36
CA ARG A 470 24.53 -11.43 43.75
C ARG A 470 25.45 -10.96 42.63
N SER A 471 26.08 -11.89 41.93
CA SER A 471 26.99 -11.60 40.81
C SER A 471 26.23 -11.04 39.61
N LEU A 472 25.05 -11.61 39.32
CA LEU A 472 24.18 -11.13 38.27
C LEU A 472 23.73 -9.69 38.51
N THR A 473 23.33 -9.32 39.73
CA THR A 473 22.87 -7.96 40.05
C THR A 473 24.01 -6.92 40.18
N ALA A 474 25.26 -7.36 40.29
CA ALA A 474 26.41 -6.47 40.42
C ALA A 474 27.01 -6.04 39.06
N ALA A 475 26.77 -6.81 38.00
CA ALA A 475 27.34 -6.54 36.68
C ALA A 475 26.70 -5.34 35.93
N PRO A 476 25.37 -5.13 35.96
CA PRO A 476 24.73 -4.12 35.14
C PRO A 476 25.06 -2.69 35.55
N ARG A 477 25.05 -1.78 34.58
CA ARG A 477 25.15 -0.32 34.81
C ARG A 477 24.02 0.38 34.08
N THR A 478 23.28 1.23 34.78
CA THR A 478 22.15 1.99 34.23
C THR A 478 22.18 3.45 34.70
N LEU A 479 21.66 4.35 33.86
CA LEU A 479 21.43 5.76 34.20
C LEU A 479 20.08 5.96 34.93
N ASN A 480 19.20 4.95 34.96
CA ASN A 480 17.93 5.02 35.66
C ASN A 480 18.15 4.89 37.17
N ALA A 481 17.96 5.97 37.91
CA ALA A 481 18.22 6.02 39.35
C ALA A 481 17.37 5.03 40.16
N ALA A 482 16.11 4.78 39.76
CA ALA A 482 15.23 3.85 40.46
C ALA A 482 15.72 2.40 40.27
N VAL A 483 16.06 2.03 39.03
CA VAL A 483 16.63 0.71 38.71
C VAL A 483 17.99 0.52 39.39
N ALA A 484 18.86 1.53 39.38
CA ALA A 484 20.17 1.48 40.06
C ALA A 484 20.01 1.24 41.57
N THR A 485 19.05 1.90 42.20
CA THR A 485 18.73 1.70 43.64
C THR A 485 18.21 0.30 43.89
N ALA A 486 17.30 -0.20 43.04
CA ALA A 486 16.77 -1.55 43.15
C ALA A 486 17.87 -2.61 43.00
N LEU A 487 18.76 -2.47 42.02
CA LEU A 487 19.92 -3.37 41.82
C LEU A 487 20.78 -3.46 43.08
N GLY A 488 21.14 -2.31 43.68
CA GLY A 488 21.93 -2.28 44.91
C GLY A 488 21.22 -2.95 46.09
N SER A 489 19.91 -2.78 46.21
CA SER A 489 19.12 -3.42 47.28
C SER A 489 19.07 -4.95 47.14
N THR A 490 18.82 -5.46 45.93
CA THR A 490 18.81 -6.90 45.64
C THR A 490 20.19 -7.52 45.83
N GLN A 491 21.25 -6.81 45.41
CA GLN A 491 22.62 -7.25 45.62
C GLN A 491 22.96 -7.42 47.11
N ALA A 492 22.53 -6.47 47.95
CA ALA A 492 22.74 -6.55 49.40
C ALA A 492 21.96 -7.72 50.03
N GLN A 493 20.72 -7.96 49.60
CA GLN A 493 19.91 -9.08 50.08
C GLN A 493 20.49 -10.44 49.65
N ALA A 494 20.93 -10.56 48.39
CA ALA A 494 21.59 -11.77 47.89
C ALA A 494 22.90 -12.06 48.64
N LEU A 495 23.69 -11.02 48.96
CA LEU A 495 24.88 -11.15 49.80
C LEU A 495 24.52 -11.64 51.21
N SER A 496 23.47 -11.09 51.83
CA SER A 496 22.98 -11.55 53.13
C SER A 496 22.59 -13.03 53.10
N SER A 497 21.80 -13.43 52.11
CA SER A 497 21.39 -14.83 51.90
C SER A 497 22.59 -15.77 51.74
N ARG A 498 23.61 -15.36 50.98
CA ARG A 498 24.83 -16.14 50.82
C ARG A 498 25.55 -16.35 52.15
N LEU A 499 25.73 -15.27 52.93
CA LEU A 499 26.48 -15.32 54.18
C LEU A 499 25.77 -16.17 55.24
N THR A 500 24.45 -16.04 55.38
CA THR A 500 23.67 -16.85 56.33
C THR A 500 23.59 -18.32 55.91
N ALA A 501 23.47 -18.61 54.61
CA ALA A 501 23.52 -19.98 54.10
C ALA A 501 24.91 -20.63 54.28
N GLN A 502 26.00 -19.87 54.11
CA GLN A 502 27.35 -20.35 54.42
C GLN A 502 27.53 -20.65 55.91
N ALA A 503 26.98 -19.81 56.78
CA ALA A 503 27.00 -20.06 58.22
C ALA A 503 26.22 -21.33 58.58
N ALA A 504 25.03 -21.53 58.02
CA ALA A 504 24.22 -22.75 58.21
C ALA A 504 24.94 -24.01 57.67
N ALA A 505 25.69 -23.89 56.58
CA ALA A 505 26.48 -24.99 56.03
C ALA A 505 27.66 -25.41 56.92
N ALA A 506 28.23 -24.49 57.70
CA ALA A 506 29.40 -24.75 58.52
C ALA A 506 29.07 -25.61 59.76
N LEU A 507 28.01 -25.31 60.52
CA LEU A 507 27.62 -25.98 61.79
C LEU A 507 26.19 -25.55 62.20
N PRO A 508 25.14 -26.40 62.29
CA PRO A 508 23.81 -25.86 62.57
C PRO A 508 23.19 -26.31 63.91
N PRO A 509 22.95 -25.36 64.83
CA PRO A 509 21.68 -25.27 65.52
C PRO A 509 20.56 -24.92 64.52
N THR A 510 19.32 -25.33 64.81
CA THR A 510 18.13 -25.05 64.02
C THR A 510 17.91 -23.57 63.70
N ALA A 511 18.36 -22.64 64.57
CA ALA A 511 18.25 -21.20 64.36
C ALA A 511 18.98 -20.70 63.09
N THR A 512 20.13 -21.29 62.73
CA THR A 512 20.91 -20.86 61.55
C THR A 512 20.20 -21.14 60.23
N TYR A 513 19.41 -22.21 60.15
CA TYR A 513 18.59 -22.52 58.98
C TYR A 513 17.39 -21.57 58.86
N ALA A 514 16.82 -21.12 59.98
CA ALA A 514 15.75 -20.13 59.97
C ALA A 514 16.25 -18.76 59.48
N ASP A 515 17.46 -18.35 59.91
CA ASP A 515 18.09 -17.11 59.42
C ASP A 515 18.44 -17.20 57.91
N ALA A 516 18.92 -18.37 57.46
CA ALA A 516 19.20 -18.63 56.05
C ALA A 516 17.92 -18.59 55.20
N ASP A 517 16.83 -19.19 55.68
CA ASP A 517 15.52 -19.15 55.01
C ASP A 517 14.96 -17.73 54.93
N LEU A 518 15.00 -16.97 56.03
CA LEU A 518 14.55 -15.59 56.06
C LEU A 518 15.35 -14.73 55.07
N ALA A 519 16.68 -14.83 55.07
CA ALA A 519 17.51 -14.08 54.15
C ALA A 519 17.30 -14.49 52.69
N ALA A 520 17.11 -15.78 52.41
CA ALA A 520 16.80 -16.28 51.06
C ALA A 520 15.44 -15.79 50.57
N SER A 521 14.39 -15.84 51.40
CA SER A 521 13.07 -15.32 51.04
C SER A 521 13.09 -13.81 50.78
N GLN A 522 13.87 -13.04 51.56
CA GLN A 522 14.10 -11.62 51.30
C GLN A 522 14.84 -11.36 49.99
N ALA A 523 15.84 -12.18 49.64
CA ALA A 523 16.56 -12.08 48.36
C ALA A 523 15.65 -12.41 47.16
N VAL A 524 14.78 -13.42 47.28
CA VAL A 524 13.77 -13.75 46.26
C VAL A 524 12.79 -12.59 46.09
N ALA A 525 12.24 -12.05 47.18
CA ALA A 525 11.34 -10.90 47.14
C ALA A 525 12.04 -9.66 46.55
N GLY A 526 13.32 -9.46 46.89
CA GLY A 526 14.19 -8.43 46.32
C GLY A 526 14.33 -8.52 44.81
N ALA A 527 14.60 -9.72 44.29
CA ALA A 527 14.74 -9.96 42.86
C ALA A 527 13.41 -9.75 42.11
N GLN A 528 12.29 -10.18 42.70
CA GLN A 528 10.96 -9.91 42.17
C GLN A 528 10.64 -8.40 42.14
N SER A 529 11.02 -7.66 43.18
CA SER A 529 10.85 -6.20 43.24
C SER A 529 11.75 -5.48 42.23
N LEU A 530 12.98 -5.96 42.02
CA LEU A 530 13.86 -5.44 40.97
C LEU A 530 13.23 -5.64 39.59
N ARG A 531 12.76 -6.85 39.30
CA ARG A 531 12.04 -7.15 38.05
C ARG A 531 10.87 -6.19 37.84
N ALA A 532 10.01 -6.03 38.84
CA ALA A 532 8.88 -5.10 38.76
C ALA A 532 9.33 -3.65 38.52
N THR A 533 10.43 -3.23 39.14
CA THR A 533 11.00 -1.88 38.96
C THR A 533 11.52 -1.67 37.53
N ILE A 534 12.18 -2.68 36.95
CA ILE A 534 12.66 -2.66 35.56
C ILE A 534 11.47 -2.54 34.61
N LEU A 535 10.45 -3.39 34.76
CA LEU A 535 9.25 -3.36 33.92
C LEU A 535 8.51 -2.02 34.02
N LEU A 536 8.38 -1.47 35.23
CA LEU A 536 7.72 -0.19 35.45
C LEU A 536 8.44 0.99 34.78
N ASN A 537 9.77 0.94 34.73
CA ASN A 537 10.58 1.97 34.10
C ASN A 537 10.79 1.73 32.59
N GLY A 538 10.39 0.56 32.09
CA GLY A 538 10.47 0.17 30.68
C GLY A 538 9.67 1.08 29.76
N THR A 539 10.28 1.47 28.64
CA THR A 539 9.61 2.19 27.56
C THR A 539 9.04 1.20 26.56
N ASN A 540 7.84 1.48 26.08
CA ASN A 540 7.22 0.71 25.01
C ASN A 540 7.60 1.25 23.60
N ILE A 541 8.11 2.49 23.47
CA ILE A 541 8.40 3.12 22.17
C ILE A 541 9.89 3.36 21.89
N LEU A 542 10.30 3.28 20.63
CA LEU A 542 11.63 3.70 20.17
C LEU A 542 11.67 5.22 19.98
N PRO A 543 12.82 5.89 20.16
CA PRO A 543 12.99 7.28 19.75
C PRO A 543 12.59 7.50 18.29
N GLU A 544 12.96 6.58 17.39
CA GLU A 544 12.60 6.64 15.96
C GLU A 544 11.11 6.47 15.68
N ASN A 545 10.29 5.99 16.63
CA ASN A 545 8.84 5.92 16.46
C ASN A 545 8.15 7.29 16.56
N ILE A 546 8.84 8.30 17.09
CA ILE A 546 8.30 9.65 17.24
C ILE A 546 8.39 10.42 15.91
N SER A 547 9.48 10.22 15.15
CA SER A 547 9.76 10.96 13.91
C SER A 547 8.65 10.89 12.86
N PRO A 548 8.01 9.72 12.57
CA PRO A 548 6.92 9.65 11.59
C PRO A 548 5.74 10.58 11.89
N TYR A 549 5.40 10.77 13.17
CA TYR A 549 4.34 11.69 13.57
C TYR A 549 4.76 13.15 13.37
N LEU A 550 6.01 13.49 13.71
CA LEU A 550 6.53 14.85 13.54
C LEU A 550 6.65 15.23 12.06
N ASP A 551 7.10 14.30 11.21
CA ASP A 551 7.16 14.47 9.76
C ASP A 551 5.76 14.74 9.18
N LEU A 552 4.76 13.93 9.58
CA LEU A 552 3.38 14.11 9.15
C LEU A 552 2.83 15.47 9.57
N LEU A 553 3.06 15.90 10.82
CA LEU A 553 2.64 17.22 11.29
C LEU A 553 3.29 18.35 10.48
N ALA A 554 4.60 18.28 10.26
CA ALA A 554 5.33 19.27 9.47
C ALA A 554 4.78 19.37 8.04
N GLN A 555 4.49 18.23 7.41
CA GLN A 555 3.89 18.16 6.08
C GLN A 555 2.50 18.82 6.05
N LYS A 556 1.63 18.54 7.03
CA LYS A 556 0.29 19.12 7.11
C LYS A 556 0.30 20.62 7.41
N ILE A 557 1.23 21.09 8.24
CA ILE A 557 1.42 22.52 8.50
C ILE A 557 1.90 23.24 7.21
N ALA A 558 2.82 22.63 6.47
CA ALA A 558 3.35 23.21 5.23
C ALA A 558 2.29 23.29 4.11
N ALA A 559 1.26 22.44 4.15
CA ALA A 559 0.14 22.46 3.21
C ALA A 559 -0.88 23.57 3.46
N LEU A 560 -0.82 24.27 4.60
CA LEU A 560 -1.74 25.37 4.90
C LEU A 560 -1.46 26.60 4.03
N ALA A 561 -2.48 27.10 3.33
CA ALA A 561 -2.45 28.32 2.52
C ALA A 561 -3.42 29.38 3.06
N LEU A 562 -3.35 30.61 2.53
CA LEU A 562 -4.34 31.67 2.78
C LEU A 562 -5.17 31.95 1.52
N PRO A 563 -6.52 31.98 1.62
CA PRO A 563 -7.32 31.61 2.78
C PRO A 563 -7.18 30.11 3.11
N ALA A 564 -7.30 29.77 4.40
CA ALA A 564 -7.18 28.43 4.92
C ALA A 564 -8.27 27.52 4.32
N ASP A 565 -7.83 26.46 3.66
CA ASP A 565 -8.69 25.39 3.20
C ASP A 565 -9.28 24.63 4.42
N PRO A 566 -10.61 24.53 4.56
CA PRO A 566 -11.25 23.77 5.63
C PRO A 566 -10.78 22.32 5.71
N GLN A 567 -10.48 21.69 4.56
CA GLN A 567 -10.03 20.30 4.54
C GLN A 567 -8.57 20.17 5.00
N ALA A 568 -7.65 21.01 4.50
CA ALA A 568 -6.29 21.05 5.02
C ALA A 568 -6.22 21.30 6.54
N THR A 569 -7.14 22.11 7.07
CA THR A 569 -7.25 22.37 8.51
C THR A 569 -7.76 21.13 9.27
N GLN A 570 -8.75 20.42 8.71
CA GLN A 570 -9.26 19.15 9.26
C GLN A 570 -8.22 18.03 9.22
N ASP A 571 -7.39 17.97 8.17
CA ASP A 571 -6.29 17.01 8.04
C ASP A 571 -5.25 17.24 9.13
N LEU A 572 -4.85 18.49 9.36
CA LEU A 572 -3.90 18.85 10.42
C LEU A 572 -4.48 18.55 11.82
N ARG A 573 -5.76 18.83 12.04
CA ARG A 573 -6.49 18.45 13.26
C ARG A 573 -6.41 16.93 13.48
N SER A 574 -6.67 16.14 12.44
CA SER A 574 -6.63 14.67 12.52
C SER A 574 -5.23 14.13 12.79
N ALA A 575 -4.20 14.71 12.15
CA ALA A 575 -2.80 14.36 12.39
C ALA A 575 -2.36 14.70 13.84
N THR A 576 -2.78 15.87 14.34
CA THR A 576 -2.47 16.29 15.72
C THR A 576 -3.16 15.40 16.75
N ALA A 577 -4.43 15.05 16.55
CA ALA A 577 -5.13 14.08 17.39
C ALA A 577 -4.46 12.70 17.38
N GLY A 578 -3.99 12.23 16.22
CA GLY A 578 -3.22 10.99 16.10
C GLY A 578 -1.91 11.03 16.90
N TYR A 579 -1.19 12.15 16.87
CA TYR A 579 0.02 12.33 17.68
C TYR A 579 -0.28 12.37 19.18
N ILE A 580 -1.36 13.04 19.61
CA ILE A 580 -1.79 13.04 21.02
C ILE A 580 -2.11 11.62 21.50
N ALA A 581 -2.85 10.84 20.70
CA ALA A 581 -3.17 9.45 21.03
C ALA A 581 -1.90 8.58 21.14
N PHE A 582 -0.92 8.80 20.26
CA PHE A 582 0.38 8.16 20.37
C PHE A 582 1.10 8.53 21.68
N LEU A 583 1.15 9.82 22.02
CA LEU A 583 1.76 10.28 23.27
C LEU A 583 1.08 9.68 24.51
N ASP A 584 -0.25 9.53 24.48
CA ASP A 584 -1.01 8.90 25.57
C ASP A 584 -0.72 7.41 25.73
N ALA A 585 -0.33 6.73 24.65
CA ALA A 585 0.06 5.32 24.67
C ALA A 585 1.48 5.06 25.20
N ILE A 586 2.33 6.09 25.33
CA ILE A 586 3.71 5.94 25.83
C ILE A 586 3.70 5.63 27.32
N THR A 587 4.40 4.57 27.73
CA THR A 587 4.63 4.18 29.12
C THR A 587 6.10 4.35 29.52
N GLY A 588 6.36 4.47 30.82
CA GLY A 588 7.70 4.36 31.40
C GLY A 588 7.85 5.06 32.75
N GLY A 589 9.10 5.26 33.17
CA GLY A 589 9.45 5.85 34.46
C GLY A 589 9.03 7.32 34.62
N SER A 590 9.07 7.82 35.86
CA SER A 590 8.58 9.17 36.19
C SER A 590 9.28 10.30 35.43
N SER A 591 10.57 10.18 35.15
CA SER A 591 11.35 11.13 34.36
C SER A 591 10.88 11.21 32.90
N LEU A 592 10.63 10.06 32.27
CA LEU A 592 10.07 9.98 30.92
C LEU A 592 8.65 10.54 30.87
N MET A 593 7.83 10.19 31.86
CA MET A 593 6.43 10.62 31.95
C MET A 593 6.31 12.15 32.02
N ALA A 594 7.28 12.84 32.63
CA ALA A 594 7.36 14.30 32.61
C ALA A 594 7.63 14.86 31.20
N ALA A 595 8.63 14.32 30.48
CA ALA A 595 8.94 14.73 29.11
C ALA A 595 7.77 14.45 28.15
N ARG A 596 7.12 13.28 28.30
CA ARG A 596 5.91 12.90 27.57
C ARG A 596 4.79 13.90 27.80
N GLN A 597 4.56 14.30 29.05
CA GLN A 597 3.54 15.29 29.39
C GLN A 597 3.82 16.64 28.74
N THR A 598 5.08 17.11 28.76
CA THR A 598 5.45 18.38 28.11
C THR A 598 5.21 18.32 26.60
N ALA A 599 5.57 17.21 25.93
CA ALA A 599 5.28 17.02 24.51
C ALA A 599 3.77 17.02 24.22
N ARG A 600 2.98 16.40 25.11
CA ARG A 600 1.51 16.35 25.02
C ARG A 600 0.89 17.73 25.15
N ASP A 601 1.34 18.53 26.11
CA ASP A 601 0.86 19.89 26.33
C ASP A 601 1.14 20.78 25.12
N GLY A 602 2.31 20.62 24.48
CA GLY A 602 2.64 21.27 23.21
C GLY A 602 1.70 20.87 22.07
N ALA A 603 1.44 19.57 21.91
CA ALA A 603 0.51 19.05 20.90
C ALA A 603 -0.93 19.55 21.12
N LEU A 604 -1.39 19.65 22.37
CA LEU A 604 -2.68 20.26 22.72
C LEU A 604 -2.72 21.75 22.39
N ALA A 605 -1.62 22.48 22.60
CA ALA A 605 -1.53 23.89 22.24
C ALA A 605 -1.60 24.08 20.71
N LEU A 606 -0.97 23.19 19.93
CA LEU A 606 -1.12 23.15 18.48
C LEU A 606 -2.57 22.84 18.08
N GLN A 607 -3.19 21.82 18.68
CA GLN A 607 -4.58 21.44 18.42
C GLN A 607 -5.54 22.63 18.63
N ASN A 608 -5.39 23.35 19.75
CA ASN A 608 -6.19 24.54 20.03
C ASN A 608 -5.98 25.67 19.01
N ALA A 609 -4.76 25.86 18.52
CA ALA A 609 -4.47 26.85 17.47
C ALA A 609 -5.10 26.47 16.13
N VAL A 610 -5.10 25.18 15.77
CA VAL A 610 -5.78 24.63 14.58
C VAL A 610 -7.29 24.82 14.69
N ASP A 611 -7.87 24.57 15.87
CA ASP A 611 -9.30 24.75 16.11
C ASP A 611 -9.73 26.22 16.03
N ALA A 612 -8.89 27.14 16.50
CA ALA A 612 -9.12 28.57 16.34
C ALA A 612 -9.05 28.99 14.85
N LEU A 613 -8.07 28.49 14.09
CA LEU A 613 -7.97 28.76 12.65
C LEU A 613 -9.20 28.27 11.88
N ALA A 614 -9.74 27.10 12.25
CA ALA A 614 -10.95 26.54 11.65
C ALA A 614 -12.21 27.36 11.93
N ALA A 615 -12.27 28.06 13.07
CA ALA A 615 -13.45 28.84 13.48
C ALA A 615 -13.53 30.23 12.82
N ASP A 616 -12.38 30.85 12.50
CA ASP A 616 -12.29 32.26 12.06
C ASP A 616 -11.77 32.42 10.62
N ASN A 617 -11.91 31.36 9.79
CA ASN A 617 -11.67 31.35 8.34
C ASN A 617 -10.49 32.24 7.87
N ALA A 618 -9.26 31.88 8.30
CA ALA A 618 -7.99 32.34 7.71
C ALA A 618 -7.44 33.72 8.11
N ALA A 619 -7.48 34.10 9.39
CA ALA A 619 -6.70 35.25 9.86
C ALA A 619 -5.17 34.96 9.77
N PRO A 620 -4.34 35.81 9.12
CA PRO A 620 -2.88 35.59 8.99
C PRO A 620 -2.15 35.38 10.33
N LEU A 621 -2.64 36.02 11.40
CA LEU A 621 -2.10 35.86 12.76
C LEU A 621 -2.35 34.45 13.32
N LEU A 622 -3.51 33.83 13.01
CA LEU A 622 -3.82 32.46 13.42
C LEU A 622 -2.96 31.44 12.68
N LEU A 623 -2.72 31.64 11.37
CA LEU A 623 -1.80 30.79 10.62
C LEU A 623 -0.37 30.87 11.18
N THR A 624 0.10 32.08 11.51
CA THR A 624 1.41 32.28 12.15
C THR A 624 1.47 31.58 13.52
N ALA A 625 0.38 31.62 14.29
CA ALA A 625 0.28 30.90 15.56
C ALA A 625 0.35 29.38 15.36
N VAL A 626 -0.33 28.81 14.36
CA VAL A 626 -0.25 27.38 14.03
C VAL A 626 1.17 26.99 13.64
N GLN A 627 1.86 27.77 12.80
CA GLN A 627 3.25 27.49 12.39
C GLN A 627 4.24 27.56 13.57
N SER A 628 4.06 28.55 14.45
CA SER A 628 4.86 28.70 15.67
C SER A 628 4.65 27.52 16.62
N GLN A 629 3.40 27.14 16.88
CA GLN A 629 3.09 25.99 17.74
C GLN A 629 3.50 24.66 17.11
N GLY A 630 3.48 24.56 15.78
CA GLY A 630 4.01 23.42 15.05
C GLY A 630 5.51 23.24 15.28
N SER A 631 6.28 24.33 15.16
CA SER A 631 7.73 24.33 15.43
C SER A 631 8.04 23.97 16.88
N SER A 632 7.26 24.52 17.82
CA SER A 632 7.34 24.17 19.24
C SER A 632 7.07 22.69 19.48
N THR A 633 5.99 22.15 18.91
CA THR A 633 5.60 20.73 19.01
C THR A 633 6.69 19.80 18.47
N ALA A 634 7.31 20.15 17.34
CA ALA A 634 8.44 19.41 16.78
C ALA A 634 9.65 19.37 17.73
N SER A 635 10.00 20.52 18.33
CA SER A 635 11.11 20.60 19.29
C SER A 635 10.86 19.79 20.56
N LEU A 636 9.62 19.79 21.07
CA LEU A 636 9.22 19.02 22.24
C LEU A 636 9.17 17.52 21.96
N GLY A 637 8.74 17.12 20.75
CA GLY A 637 8.82 15.74 20.30
C GLY A 637 10.26 15.24 20.18
N ALA A 638 11.18 16.07 19.68
CA ALA A 638 12.61 15.73 19.64
C ALA A 638 13.22 15.61 21.06
N ALA A 639 12.81 16.48 22.00
CA ALA A 639 13.21 16.38 23.40
C ALA A 639 12.70 15.09 24.05
N LEU A 640 11.46 14.68 23.76
CA LEU A 640 10.91 13.40 24.18
C LEU A 640 11.72 12.22 23.62
N ALA A 641 12.08 12.25 22.34
CA ALA A 641 12.92 11.22 21.72
C ALA A 641 14.27 11.08 22.44
N GLY A 642 14.91 12.20 22.80
CA GLY A 642 16.12 12.20 23.62
C GLY A 642 15.90 11.63 25.02
N ALA A 643 14.77 11.94 25.67
CA ALA A 643 14.42 11.39 26.97
C ALA A 643 14.19 9.86 26.93
N VAL A 644 13.59 9.35 25.85
CA VAL A 644 13.43 7.90 25.62
C VAL A 644 14.80 7.24 25.49
N ASP A 645 15.72 7.79 24.69
CA ASP A 645 17.06 7.21 24.51
C ASP A 645 17.90 7.24 25.80
N ALA A 646 17.71 8.26 26.64
CA ALA A 646 18.40 8.41 27.91
C ALA A 646 17.76 7.65 29.09
N ASN A 647 16.59 7.01 28.91
CA ASN A 647 15.82 6.42 30.00
C ASN A 647 16.54 5.26 30.71
N GLY A 648 17.44 4.55 30.01
CA GLY A 648 18.29 3.50 30.59
C GLY A 648 17.52 2.28 31.08
N ASP A 649 16.38 1.97 30.45
CA ASP A 649 15.50 0.85 30.77
C ASP A 649 16.02 -0.51 30.32
N ASN A 650 16.75 -0.57 29.20
CA ASN A 650 17.40 -1.80 28.76
C ASN A 650 18.76 -1.93 29.47
N LEU A 651 18.83 -2.82 30.46
CA LEU A 651 20.04 -3.02 31.26
C LEU A 651 21.17 -3.62 30.43
N SER A 652 20.85 -4.50 29.49
CA SER A 652 21.84 -5.09 28.59
C SER A 652 22.50 -4.02 27.73
N LEU A 653 21.70 -3.14 27.12
CA LEU A 653 22.17 -2.04 26.30
C LEU A 653 23.01 -1.04 27.11
N SER A 654 22.51 -0.59 28.25
CA SER A 654 23.20 0.39 29.10
C SER A 654 24.51 -0.14 29.67
N THR A 655 24.57 -1.42 30.02
CA THR A 655 25.80 -2.10 30.47
C THR A 655 26.83 -2.18 29.35
N LEU A 656 26.42 -2.58 28.15
CA LEU A 656 27.28 -2.63 26.97
C LEU A 656 27.89 -1.25 26.67
N GLN A 657 27.07 -0.20 26.69
CA GLN A 657 27.52 1.17 26.46
C GLN A 657 28.53 1.61 27.52
N ALA A 658 28.32 1.25 28.79
CA ALA A 658 29.25 1.58 29.85
C ALA A 658 30.61 0.89 29.70
N TYR A 659 30.66 -0.42 29.38
CA TYR A 659 31.92 -1.12 29.13
C TYR A 659 32.62 -0.63 27.86
N THR A 660 31.85 -0.27 26.84
CA THR A 660 32.38 0.37 25.63
C THR A 660 33.02 1.72 25.97
N GLY A 661 32.38 2.54 26.81
CA GLY A 661 32.91 3.80 27.31
C GLY A 661 34.19 3.63 28.14
N ASP A 662 34.24 2.64 29.04
CA ASP A 662 35.45 2.31 29.82
C ASP A 662 36.63 1.95 28.90
N LEU A 663 36.38 1.22 27.81
CA LEU A 663 37.40 0.90 26.82
C LEU A 663 37.85 2.14 26.02
N GLN A 664 36.92 3.01 25.62
CA GLN A 664 37.25 4.28 24.96
C GLN A 664 38.09 5.20 25.86
N LEU A 665 37.76 5.29 27.15
CA LEU A 665 38.54 6.07 28.12
C LEU A 665 39.92 5.46 28.36
N ALA A 666 40.02 4.13 28.48
CA ALA A 666 41.30 3.46 28.56
C ALA A 666 42.15 3.73 27.31
N ARG A 667 41.50 3.78 26.14
CA ARG A 667 42.14 4.09 24.86
C ARG A 667 42.67 5.51 24.77
N SER A 668 41.94 6.50 25.24
CA SER A 668 42.39 7.90 25.26
C SER A 668 43.52 8.13 26.27
N SER A 669 43.56 7.36 27.37
CA SER A 669 44.64 7.44 28.36
C SER A 669 45.99 6.89 27.86
N GLY A 670 46.00 6.03 26.83
CA GLY A 670 47.20 5.39 26.29
C GLY A 670 47.86 4.33 27.18
N ILE A 671 47.29 4.03 28.36
CA ILE A 671 47.85 3.06 29.33
C ILE A 671 47.51 1.64 28.88
N LEU A 672 48.50 0.87 28.43
CA LEU A 672 48.31 -0.47 27.87
C LEU A 672 47.58 -1.43 28.81
N ASN A 673 47.92 -1.44 30.11
CA ASN A 673 47.27 -2.32 31.08
C ASN A 673 45.79 -1.99 31.26
N ASN A 674 45.42 -0.70 31.22
CA ASN A 674 44.02 -0.28 31.29
C ASN A 674 43.26 -0.73 30.04
N ILE A 675 43.87 -0.57 28.86
CA ILE A 675 43.27 -1.04 27.59
C ILE A 675 43.02 -2.56 27.66
N LYS A 676 44.00 -3.33 28.14
CA LYS A 676 43.87 -4.79 28.25
C LYS A 676 42.80 -5.21 29.24
N ALA A 677 42.74 -4.55 30.41
CA ALA A 677 41.74 -4.83 31.44
C ALA A 677 40.32 -4.53 30.94
N SER A 678 40.08 -3.33 30.38
CA SER A 678 38.76 -2.97 29.84
C SER A 678 38.36 -3.86 28.65
N ALA A 679 39.31 -4.25 27.80
CA ALA A 679 39.04 -5.17 26.69
C ALA A 679 38.68 -6.59 27.17
N ALA A 680 39.28 -7.08 28.25
CA ALA A 680 38.93 -8.38 28.82
C ALA A 680 37.50 -8.40 29.39
N ILE A 681 37.10 -7.34 30.10
CA ILE A 681 35.73 -7.18 30.62
C ILE A 681 34.71 -7.17 29.48
N LEU A 682 34.96 -6.36 28.45
CA LEU A 682 34.08 -6.30 27.28
C LEU A 682 33.98 -7.67 26.59
N ARG A 683 35.11 -8.35 26.36
CA ARG A 683 35.13 -9.70 25.75
C ARG A 683 34.23 -10.69 26.49
N ASP A 684 34.31 -10.72 27.83
CA ASP A 684 33.59 -11.71 28.63
C ASP A 684 32.08 -11.42 28.63
N TYR A 685 31.71 -10.14 28.70
CA TYR A 685 30.31 -9.70 28.55
C TYR A 685 29.76 -10.07 27.16
N GLU A 686 30.49 -9.74 26.10
CA GLU A 686 30.13 -10.02 24.70
C GLU A 686 30.01 -11.50 24.40
N GLN A 687 30.84 -12.36 25.01
CA GLN A 687 30.71 -13.80 24.90
C GLN A 687 29.38 -14.30 25.47
N ALA A 688 29.06 -13.91 26.71
CA ALA A 688 27.82 -14.33 27.35
C ALA A 688 26.60 -13.83 26.56
N THR A 689 26.69 -12.61 26.01
CA THR A 689 25.63 -12.07 25.16
C THR A 689 25.49 -12.80 23.83
N TYR A 690 26.60 -13.17 23.18
CA TYR A 690 26.57 -13.96 21.94
C TYR A 690 25.85 -15.31 22.14
N ASP A 691 26.12 -16.00 23.24
CA ASP A 691 25.51 -17.30 23.56
C ASP A 691 23.99 -17.17 23.80
N ASP A 692 23.57 -16.16 24.57
CA ASP A 692 22.16 -15.91 24.84
C ASP A 692 21.37 -15.50 23.58
N LEU A 693 21.94 -14.61 22.77
CA LEU A 693 21.32 -14.21 21.50
C LEU A 693 21.18 -15.41 20.56
N GLY A 694 22.13 -16.34 20.56
CA GLY A 694 22.01 -17.60 19.82
C GLY A 694 20.81 -18.44 20.25
N THR A 695 20.59 -18.56 21.55
CA THR A 695 19.42 -19.27 22.09
C THR A 695 18.10 -18.61 21.63
N ILE A 696 18.04 -17.28 21.60
CA ILE A 696 16.85 -16.54 21.12
C ILE A 696 16.61 -16.78 19.63
N VAL A 697 17.67 -16.75 18.80
CA VAL A 697 17.57 -17.05 17.36
C VAL A 697 17.02 -18.47 17.15
N GLU A 698 17.51 -19.44 17.93
CA GLU A 698 17.04 -20.81 17.85
C GLU A 698 15.55 -20.92 18.18
N LEU A 699 15.12 -20.33 19.30
CA LEU A 699 13.70 -20.36 19.70
C LEU A 699 12.76 -19.66 18.71
N ALA A 700 13.24 -18.62 18.02
CA ALA A 700 12.44 -17.88 17.05
C ALA A 700 12.32 -18.62 15.70
N PHE A 701 13.40 -19.21 15.19
CA PHE A 701 13.50 -19.69 13.79
C PHE A 701 14.11 -21.07 13.57
N SER A 702 14.85 -21.67 14.51
CA SER A 702 15.50 -22.96 14.27
C SER A 702 15.26 -23.97 15.40
N GLY A 703 14.51 -25.03 15.10
CA GLY A 703 14.09 -26.01 16.10
C GLY A 703 14.87 -27.32 16.05
N SER A 704 15.08 -27.92 17.22
CA SER A 704 15.51 -29.32 17.38
C SER A 704 14.38 -30.24 17.91
N ASN A 705 13.26 -29.66 18.37
CA ASN A 705 12.12 -30.41 18.92
C ASN A 705 10.85 -30.27 18.06
N PRO A 706 10.39 -31.34 17.37
CA PRO A 706 9.19 -31.32 16.55
C PRO A 706 7.88 -31.07 17.33
N SER A 707 7.82 -31.43 18.62
CA SER A 707 6.61 -31.25 19.43
C SER A 707 6.39 -29.81 19.89
N GLN A 708 7.37 -28.96 19.65
CA GLN A 708 7.49 -27.63 20.22
C GLN A 708 8.32 -26.77 19.25
N PRO A 709 7.78 -26.51 18.04
CA PRO A 709 8.51 -25.82 16.98
C PRO A 709 8.86 -24.37 17.38
N PRO A 710 9.74 -23.71 16.62
CA PRO A 710 10.01 -22.29 16.78
C PRO A 710 8.75 -21.44 16.60
N VAL A 711 8.75 -20.22 17.15
CA VAL A 711 7.58 -19.31 17.09
C VAL A 711 7.12 -19.04 15.65
N TYR A 712 8.07 -18.85 14.73
CA TYR A 712 7.75 -18.59 13.32
C TYR A 712 6.99 -19.76 12.66
N ASP A 713 7.47 -20.99 12.87
CA ASP A 713 6.87 -22.20 12.31
C ASP A 713 5.51 -22.50 12.94
N ALA A 714 5.38 -22.33 14.26
CA ALA A 714 4.13 -22.54 14.98
C ALA A 714 3.04 -21.58 14.50
N ALA A 715 3.38 -20.29 14.36
CA ALA A 715 2.45 -19.29 13.86
C ALA A 715 2.08 -19.53 12.39
N SER A 716 3.04 -19.90 11.54
CA SER A 716 2.79 -20.25 10.13
C SER A 716 1.82 -21.43 9.99
N ALA A 717 2.00 -22.49 10.79
CA ALA A 717 1.10 -23.63 10.79
C ALA A 717 -0.32 -23.26 11.26
N GLY A 718 -0.45 -22.36 12.25
CA GLY A 718 -1.75 -21.88 12.71
C GLY A 718 -2.44 -20.94 11.72
N ILE A 719 -1.68 -20.11 10.99
CA ILE A 719 -2.19 -19.29 9.88
C ILE A 719 -2.80 -20.19 8.80
N ALA A 720 -2.08 -21.23 8.37
CA ALA A 720 -2.59 -22.17 7.37
C ALA A 720 -3.87 -22.88 7.84
N ALA A 721 -3.94 -23.27 9.12
CA ALA A 721 -5.14 -23.86 9.70
C ALA A 721 -6.32 -22.87 9.77
N ALA A 722 -6.06 -21.60 10.10
CA ALA A 722 -7.07 -20.56 10.12
C ALA A 722 -7.63 -20.31 8.71
N GLN A 723 -6.77 -20.28 7.71
CA GLN A 723 -7.17 -20.13 6.31
C GLN A 723 -8.03 -21.29 5.84
N SER A 724 -7.71 -22.55 6.19
CA SER A 724 -8.56 -23.71 5.86
C SER A 724 -9.98 -23.57 6.42
N VAL A 725 -10.13 -23.08 7.66
CA VAL A 725 -11.45 -22.81 8.26
C VAL A 725 -12.20 -21.71 7.49
N ILE A 726 -11.50 -20.66 7.06
CA ILE A 726 -12.08 -19.54 6.30
C ILE A 726 -12.55 -20.03 4.92
N ASP A 727 -11.69 -20.74 4.19
CA ASP A 727 -11.99 -21.28 2.86
C ASP A 727 -13.16 -22.29 2.91
N GLY A 728 -13.25 -23.06 4.01
CA GLY A 728 -14.37 -23.96 4.29
C GLY A 728 -15.63 -23.28 4.84
N GLY A 729 -15.70 -21.94 4.87
CA GLY A 729 -16.85 -21.17 5.35
C GLY A 729 -17.20 -21.42 6.83
N GLY A 730 -16.24 -21.88 7.63
CA GLY A 730 -16.45 -22.27 9.03
C GLY A 730 -17.29 -23.55 9.20
N GLY A 731 -17.54 -24.31 8.13
CA GLY A 731 -18.38 -25.52 8.16
C GLY A 731 -17.69 -26.76 8.72
N SER A 732 -16.40 -26.94 8.41
CA SER A 732 -15.61 -28.12 8.83
C SER A 732 -15.28 -28.08 10.32
N THR A 733 -15.79 -29.06 11.08
CA THR A 733 -15.42 -29.26 12.49
C THR A 733 -13.96 -29.70 12.63
N GLY A 734 -13.45 -30.54 11.72
CA GLY A 734 -12.08 -31.05 11.75
C GLY A 734 -11.03 -29.97 11.55
N ASP A 735 -11.25 -29.06 10.60
CA ASP A 735 -10.37 -27.92 10.35
C ASP A 735 -10.33 -26.99 11.55
N PHE A 736 -11.49 -26.79 12.19
CA PHE A 736 -11.59 -25.96 13.40
C PHE A 736 -10.88 -26.59 14.61
N THR A 737 -11.00 -27.91 14.81
CA THR A 737 -10.22 -28.62 15.83
C THR A 737 -8.72 -28.51 15.57
N THR A 738 -8.31 -28.63 14.30
CA THR A 738 -6.90 -28.45 13.89
C THR A 738 -6.42 -27.04 14.22
N LEU A 739 -7.23 -26.01 13.96
CA LEU A 739 -6.92 -24.63 14.32
C LEU A 739 -6.68 -24.48 15.83
N LEU A 740 -7.55 -25.02 16.69
CA LEU A 740 -7.37 -24.96 18.14
C LEU A 740 -6.04 -25.60 18.60
N THR A 741 -5.68 -26.75 18.06
CA THR A 741 -4.39 -27.41 18.36
C THR A 741 -3.18 -26.58 17.90
N ARG A 742 -3.29 -25.89 16.76
CA ARG A 742 -2.22 -25.00 16.29
C ARG A 742 -2.08 -23.75 17.15
N ILE A 743 -3.17 -23.25 17.72
CA ILE A 743 -3.13 -22.15 18.69
C ILE A 743 -2.38 -22.59 19.96
N ASP A 744 -2.67 -23.78 20.51
CA ASP A 744 -1.94 -24.32 21.66
C ASP A 744 -0.43 -24.43 21.39
N THR A 745 -0.08 -24.89 20.18
CA THR A 745 1.32 -25.00 19.75
C THR A 745 2.00 -23.63 19.68
N ALA A 746 1.31 -22.62 19.15
CA ALA A 746 1.81 -21.25 19.07
C ALA A 746 2.00 -20.62 20.45
N LEU A 747 1.04 -20.79 21.37
CA LEU A 747 1.13 -20.33 22.75
C LEU A 747 2.33 -20.95 23.49
N ALA A 748 2.51 -22.28 23.39
CA ALA A 748 3.64 -22.98 24.01
C ALA A 748 5.00 -22.60 23.43
N SER A 749 5.04 -22.13 22.18
CA SER A 749 6.27 -21.63 21.55
C SER A 749 6.58 -20.21 22.02
N LEU A 750 5.56 -19.36 22.20
CA LEU A 750 5.67 -18.01 22.75
C LEU A 750 6.13 -17.99 24.22
N ASP A 751 5.70 -18.95 25.03
CA ASP A 751 6.14 -19.08 26.44
C ASP A 751 7.67 -19.07 26.59
N ARG A 752 8.41 -19.57 25.59
CA ARG A 752 9.88 -19.61 25.61
C ARG A 752 10.54 -18.27 25.24
N LEU A 753 9.80 -17.31 24.69
CA LEU A 753 10.29 -15.99 24.25
C LEU A 753 9.88 -14.84 25.20
N ASP A 754 8.94 -15.08 26.11
CA ASP A 754 8.07 -14.09 26.78
C ASP A 754 8.75 -13.15 27.79
N ALA A 755 10.00 -13.38 28.20
CA ALA A 755 10.66 -12.62 29.27
C ALA A 755 11.62 -11.50 28.80
N SER A 756 11.95 -11.45 27.51
CA SER A 756 13.10 -10.64 27.02
C SER A 756 12.73 -9.41 26.20
N TYR A 757 11.47 -9.24 25.77
CA TYR A 757 11.10 -8.28 24.71
C TYR A 757 9.98 -7.34 25.15
N GLN A 758 10.21 -6.02 25.06
CA GLN A 758 9.21 -4.98 25.37
C GLN A 758 8.99 -4.03 24.18
N ALA A 759 7.74 -3.89 23.75
CA ALA A 759 7.37 -2.94 22.68
C ALA A 759 5.90 -2.50 22.74
N THR A 760 5.59 -1.37 22.11
CA THR A 760 4.24 -0.86 21.86
C THR A 760 3.53 -1.64 20.77
N THR A 761 2.20 -1.63 20.87
CA THR A 761 1.29 -2.06 19.81
C THR A 761 0.80 -0.90 18.93
N THR A 762 1.20 0.34 19.20
CA THR A 762 0.69 1.53 18.51
C THR A 762 1.15 1.55 17.04
N PRO A 763 0.22 1.60 16.07
CA PRO A 763 0.57 1.73 14.66
C PRO A 763 1.29 3.04 14.36
N LEU A 764 2.26 3.01 13.45
CA LEU A 764 2.97 4.19 12.97
C LEU A 764 2.32 4.72 11.69
N PRO A 765 2.13 6.04 11.52
CA PRO A 765 1.59 6.59 10.30
C PRO A 765 2.58 6.44 9.13
N VAL A 766 2.06 6.15 7.94
CA VAL A 766 2.83 6.21 6.70
C VAL A 766 2.74 7.63 6.14
N SER A 767 3.82 8.40 6.26
CA SER A 767 3.95 9.71 5.61
C SER A 767 4.58 9.54 4.23
N TRP A 768 3.80 9.84 3.20
CA TRP A 768 4.24 9.82 1.81
C TRP A 768 5.04 11.07 1.47
N PRO A 769 6.01 11.00 0.54
CA PRO A 769 6.65 12.19 -0.01
C PRO A 769 5.62 13.23 -0.49
N SER A 770 5.96 14.52 -0.47
CA SER A 770 4.98 15.60 -0.74
C SER A 770 4.31 15.50 -2.11
N GLN A 771 5.03 15.06 -3.15
CA GLN A 771 4.49 14.77 -4.48
C GLN A 771 3.49 13.60 -4.52
N CYS A 772 3.47 12.80 -3.45
CA CYS A 772 2.65 11.61 -3.26
C CYS A 772 1.62 11.77 -2.14
N ALA A 773 1.40 13.00 -1.63
CA ALA A 773 0.45 13.27 -0.56
C ALA A 773 -0.99 12.83 -0.89
N TRP A 774 -1.32 12.68 -2.18
CA TRP A 774 -2.60 12.15 -2.65
C TRP A 774 -2.84 10.67 -2.27
N LEU A 775 -1.80 9.92 -1.86
CA LEU A 775 -1.90 8.54 -1.36
C LEU A 775 -2.22 8.42 0.14
N GLU A 776 -2.14 9.52 0.89
CA GLU A 776 -2.44 9.52 2.32
C GLU A 776 -3.92 9.21 2.57
N GLY A 777 -4.23 8.28 3.48
CA GLY A 777 -5.60 7.83 3.72
C GLY A 777 -6.06 7.83 5.19
N ILE A 778 -5.25 8.24 6.16
CA ILE A 778 -5.76 8.49 7.52
C ILE A 778 -6.50 9.82 7.54
N ASN A 779 -7.84 9.78 7.49
CA ASN A 779 -8.70 10.96 7.70
C ASN A 779 -8.47 12.11 6.69
N VAL A 780 -7.92 11.82 5.51
CA VAL A 780 -7.70 12.78 4.43
C VAL A 780 -8.62 12.48 3.26
N ASP A 781 -9.31 13.51 2.78
CA ASP A 781 -10.32 13.40 1.73
C ASP A 781 -9.68 13.52 0.32
N THR A 782 -8.79 12.60 -0.06
CA THR A 782 -8.11 12.62 -1.36
C THR A 782 -8.99 12.10 -2.51
N TRP A 783 -8.68 12.46 -3.76
CA TRP A 783 -9.34 11.86 -4.93
C TRP A 783 -9.19 10.34 -4.95
N TRP A 784 -8.04 9.84 -4.48
CA TRP A 784 -7.71 8.42 -4.40
C TRP A 784 -8.61 7.67 -3.40
N ALA A 785 -8.74 8.20 -2.18
CA ALA A 785 -9.58 7.62 -1.15
C ALA A 785 -11.07 7.67 -1.53
N ARG A 786 -11.52 8.82 -2.07
CA ARG A 786 -12.93 9.00 -2.45
C ARG A 786 -13.37 8.17 -3.63
N ASN A 787 -12.52 8.04 -4.64
CA ASN A 787 -12.78 7.16 -5.78
C ASN A 787 -12.47 5.68 -5.47
N GLN A 788 -12.17 5.35 -4.20
CA GLN A 788 -11.97 3.99 -3.69
C GLN A 788 -10.89 3.20 -4.44
N TRP A 789 -9.93 3.88 -5.08
CA TRP A 789 -8.83 3.24 -5.80
C TRP A 789 -7.95 2.36 -4.91
N LYS A 790 -7.89 2.69 -3.62
CA LYS A 790 -7.16 1.91 -2.61
C LYS A 790 -7.63 0.46 -2.46
N ALA A 791 -8.88 0.18 -2.82
CA ALA A 791 -9.43 -1.17 -2.81
C ALA A 791 -8.97 -2.01 -4.01
N LEU A 792 -8.51 -1.37 -5.09
CA LEU A 792 -8.23 -2.00 -6.39
C LEU A 792 -6.74 -2.00 -6.76
N VAL A 793 -5.90 -1.32 -5.98
CA VAL A 793 -4.46 -1.28 -6.24
C VAL A 793 -3.69 -2.05 -5.19
N PHE A 794 -2.89 -2.99 -5.68
CA PHE A 794 -2.06 -3.88 -4.90
C PHE A 794 -0.60 -3.67 -5.30
N TYR A 795 0.30 -3.97 -4.38
CA TYR A 795 1.72 -4.00 -4.67
C TYR A 795 2.38 -5.17 -3.97
N GLN A 796 3.43 -5.68 -4.59
CA GLN A 796 4.31 -6.69 -4.02
C GLN A 796 5.73 -6.13 -3.98
N ILE A 797 6.38 -6.24 -2.83
CA ILE A 797 7.79 -5.94 -2.64
C ILE A 797 8.59 -7.24 -2.57
N TYR A 798 9.81 -7.23 -3.11
CA TYR A 798 10.74 -8.33 -2.90
C TYR A 798 11.14 -8.44 -1.41
N ARG A 799 11.29 -7.28 -0.76
CA ARG A 799 11.70 -7.12 0.63
C ARG A 799 11.48 -5.68 1.09
N LYS A 800 11.50 -5.45 2.40
CA LYS A 800 11.36 -4.11 2.98
C LYS A 800 12.59 -3.23 2.78
N THR A 801 13.79 -3.68 3.15
CA THR A 801 14.99 -2.83 3.25
C THR A 801 15.95 -2.97 2.06
N ASN A 802 16.78 -1.94 1.84
CA ASN A 802 17.86 -1.99 0.87
C ASN A 802 19.15 -2.60 1.46
N ASP A 803 19.52 -3.82 1.06
CA ASP A 803 20.85 -4.39 1.36
C ASP A 803 21.83 -4.32 0.17
N GLY A 804 21.46 -3.65 -0.92
CA GLY A 804 22.22 -3.60 -2.17
C GLY A 804 21.96 -4.72 -3.18
N SER A 805 21.21 -5.77 -2.82
CA SER A 805 20.82 -6.84 -3.75
C SER A 805 19.79 -6.40 -4.81
N ALA A 806 19.88 -7.02 -5.98
CA ALA A 806 18.90 -6.87 -7.05
C ALA A 806 17.54 -7.49 -6.66
N GLY A 807 16.45 -6.93 -7.19
CA GLY A 807 15.11 -7.50 -7.01
C GLY A 807 14.95 -8.85 -7.69
N THR A 808 13.88 -9.57 -7.35
CA THR A 808 13.58 -10.91 -7.88
C THR A 808 12.23 -10.99 -8.58
N LEU A 809 11.40 -9.95 -8.49
CA LEU A 809 10.07 -9.96 -9.09
C LEU A 809 10.18 -9.87 -10.62
N THR A 810 9.44 -10.74 -11.31
CA THR A 810 9.47 -10.83 -12.77
C THR A 810 8.10 -10.55 -13.38
N ILE A 811 8.08 -9.91 -14.54
CA ILE A 811 6.87 -9.73 -15.36
C ILE A 811 7.11 -10.48 -16.68
N ASN A 812 6.23 -11.42 -17.03
CA ASN A 812 6.39 -12.30 -18.19
C ASN A 812 7.74 -13.03 -18.19
N GLY A 813 8.22 -13.44 -17.00
CA GLY A 813 9.50 -14.12 -16.80
C GLY A 813 10.74 -13.24 -17.03
N LYS A 814 10.58 -11.91 -17.15
CA LYS A 814 11.67 -10.96 -17.38
C LYS A 814 11.77 -9.94 -16.23
N GLY A 815 12.97 -9.39 -16.06
CA GLY A 815 13.24 -8.33 -15.08
C GLY A 815 13.74 -8.85 -13.72
N LYS A 816 14.11 -7.90 -12.86
CA LYS A 816 14.60 -8.08 -11.48
C LYS A 816 14.06 -6.95 -10.62
N ASN A 817 12.73 -6.81 -10.60
CA ASN A 817 12.07 -5.66 -10.00
C ASN A 817 12.07 -5.79 -8.47
N GLN A 818 12.25 -4.67 -7.77
CA GLN A 818 12.14 -4.60 -6.31
C GLN A 818 10.69 -4.48 -5.84
N VAL A 819 9.85 -3.86 -6.68
CA VAL A 819 8.42 -3.67 -6.46
C VAL A 819 7.66 -3.88 -7.76
N VAL A 820 6.47 -4.47 -7.68
CA VAL A 820 5.49 -4.54 -8.78
C VAL A 820 4.18 -4.02 -8.25
N VAL A 821 3.53 -3.13 -9.01
CA VAL A 821 2.20 -2.58 -8.67
C VAL A 821 1.18 -3.12 -9.67
N VAL A 822 0.01 -3.51 -9.19
CA VAL A 822 -1.10 -4.03 -10.00
C VAL A 822 -2.36 -3.26 -9.66
N ALA A 823 -2.98 -2.64 -10.66
CA ALA A 823 -4.34 -2.16 -10.59
C ALA A 823 -5.28 -3.24 -11.16
N ALA A 824 -6.27 -3.64 -10.37
CA ALA A 824 -7.33 -4.54 -10.78
C ALA A 824 -8.32 -3.80 -11.69
N GLY A 825 -8.68 -4.42 -12.81
CA GLY A 825 -9.73 -3.93 -13.69
C GLY A 825 -11.13 -4.24 -13.16
N ARG A 826 -12.11 -4.19 -14.06
CA ARG A 826 -13.50 -4.53 -13.71
C ARG A 826 -13.63 -5.95 -13.19
N ARG A 827 -14.60 -6.15 -12.30
CA ARG A 827 -14.96 -7.50 -11.86
C ARG A 827 -15.40 -8.36 -13.05
N LEU A 828 -14.73 -9.49 -13.23
CA LEU A 828 -15.04 -10.50 -14.25
C LEU A 828 -16.12 -11.46 -13.75
N ALA A 829 -16.81 -12.13 -14.68
CA ALA A 829 -17.92 -13.03 -14.33
C ALA A 829 -17.48 -14.25 -13.50
N SER A 830 -16.21 -14.66 -13.62
CA SER A 830 -15.60 -15.75 -12.85
C SER A 830 -15.26 -15.37 -11.40
N GLN A 831 -15.26 -14.08 -11.06
CA GLN A 831 -14.83 -13.58 -9.76
C GLN A 831 -15.99 -13.44 -8.78
N GLY A 832 -15.69 -13.66 -7.50
CA GLY A 832 -16.60 -13.46 -6.38
C GLY A 832 -16.96 -11.99 -6.15
N SER A 833 -17.71 -11.72 -5.08
CA SER A 833 -18.09 -10.36 -4.70
C SER A 833 -16.90 -9.62 -4.11
N ARG A 834 -16.72 -8.35 -4.50
CA ARG A 834 -15.75 -7.43 -3.91
C ARG A 834 -16.46 -6.45 -2.95
N PRO A 835 -15.84 -5.99 -1.85
CA PRO A 835 -14.49 -6.36 -1.41
C PRO A 835 -14.44 -7.81 -0.87
N SER A 836 -13.38 -8.51 -1.24
CA SER A 836 -13.05 -9.87 -0.80
C SER A 836 -11.68 -9.94 -0.12
N ALA A 837 -11.48 -11.02 0.64
CA ALA A 837 -10.21 -11.44 1.22
C ALA A 837 -9.31 -12.21 0.23
N ALA A 838 -9.88 -12.74 -0.85
CA ALA A 838 -9.17 -13.51 -1.86
C ALA A 838 -8.70 -12.60 -3.00
N ILE A 839 -7.40 -12.62 -3.31
CA ILE A 839 -6.79 -11.86 -4.39
C ILE A 839 -7.33 -12.26 -5.76
N GLY A 840 -7.74 -13.53 -5.92
CA GLY A 840 -8.33 -14.03 -7.16
C GLY A 840 -9.72 -13.48 -7.46
N ASP A 841 -10.37 -12.81 -6.50
CA ASP A 841 -11.57 -12.03 -6.79
C ASP A 841 -11.22 -10.69 -7.44
N TYR A 842 -9.97 -10.26 -7.41
CA TYR A 842 -9.50 -8.98 -7.97
C TYR A 842 -8.64 -9.12 -9.21
N LEU A 843 -7.78 -10.15 -9.27
CA LEU A 843 -6.78 -10.35 -10.30
C LEU A 843 -7.02 -11.65 -11.08
N GLU A 844 -6.27 -11.89 -12.16
CA GLU A 844 -6.39 -13.07 -13.02
C GLU A 844 -5.07 -13.86 -13.22
N ASP A 845 -5.18 -15.05 -13.80
CA ASP A 845 -4.05 -15.93 -14.12
C ASP A 845 -3.06 -16.12 -12.93
N ILE A 846 -1.75 -16.00 -13.16
CA ILE A 846 -0.73 -16.11 -12.11
C ILE A 846 -0.77 -14.91 -11.15
N ASN A 847 -1.35 -13.77 -11.54
CA ASN A 847 -1.46 -12.60 -10.67
C ASN A 847 -2.45 -12.89 -9.53
N ALA A 848 -3.49 -13.70 -9.81
CA ALA A 848 -4.47 -14.24 -8.88
C ALA A 848 -3.97 -15.34 -7.93
N SER A 849 -2.66 -15.64 -7.90
CA SER A 849 -2.12 -16.73 -7.08
C SER A 849 -2.56 -16.62 -5.60
N PRO A 850 -3.13 -17.70 -5.00
CA PRO A 850 -3.50 -17.72 -3.59
C PRO A 850 -2.35 -17.42 -2.63
N SER A 851 -1.09 -17.52 -3.08
CA SER A 851 0.08 -17.09 -2.29
C SER A 851 0.04 -15.59 -1.92
N ARG A 852 -0.79 -14.79 -2.61
CA ARG A 852 -0.99 -13.36 -2.35
C ARG A 852 -2.22 -13.05 -1.50
N ASN A 853 -2.99 -14.07 -1.10
CA ASN A 853 -4.00 -13.91 -0.06
C ASN A 853 -3.33 -13.58 1.27
N ALA A 854 -4.13 -13.18 2.27
CA ALA A 854 -3.59 -13.00 3.60
C ALA A 854 -2.93 -14.32 4.08
N PRO A 855 -1.76 -14.23 4.72
CA PRO A 855 -1.06 -12.99 5.12
C PRO A 855 -0.13 -12.37 4.06
N GLY A 856 0.15 -13.05 2.95
CA GLY A 856 0.90 -12.48 1.82
C GLY A 856 2.41 -12.33 2.08
N ASP A 857 3.01 -13.20 2.88
CA ASP A 857 4.41 -13.13 3.32
C ASP A 857 5.40 -13.95 2.48
N ASN A 858 4.93 -14.98 1.78
CA ASN A 858 5.73 -15.72 0.81
C ASN A 858 5.02 -15.81 -0.55
N PRO A 859 4.73 -14.66 -1.19
CA PRO A 859 4.02 -14.63 -2.46
C PRO A 859 4.91 -15.06 -3.63
N ASP A 860 4.29 -15.68 -4.63
CA ASP A 860 4.95 -15.97 -5.90
C ASP A 860 5.62 -14.72 -6.49
N ALA A 861 6.87 -14.86 -6.93
CA ALA A 861 7.65 -13.75 -7.48
C ALA A 861 7.28 -13.39 -8.93
N ALA A 862 6.50 -14.26 -9.60
CA ALA A 862 6.16 -14.12 -11.01
C ALA A 862 4.80 -13.43 -11.21
N PHE A 863 4.78 -12.49 -12.15
CA PHE A 863 3.60 -11.81 -12.65
C PHE A 863 3.48 -11.99 -14.16
N ILE A 864 2.25 -11.87 -14.66
CA ILE A 864 1.95 -11.90 -16.09
C ILE A 864 1.26 -10.62 -16.52
N ARG A 865 1.60 -10.16 -17.73
CA ARG A 865 0.97 -9.03 -18.39
C ARG A 865 0.57 -9.42 -19.80
N LYS A 866 -0.71 -9.24 -20.13
CA LYS A 866 -1.31 -9.50 -21.43
C LYS A 866 -2.28 -8.36 -21.80
N PRO A 867 -2.70 -8.26 -23.08
CA PRO A 867 -3.80 -7.37 -23.46
C PRO A 867 -5.08 -7.71 -22.69
N SER A 868 -5.88 -6.70 -22.34
CA SER A 868 -7.15 -6.89 -21.64
C SER A 868 -8.18 -7.59 -22.53
N GLY A 869 -9.07 -8.36 -21.92
CA GLY A 869 -10.11 -9.15 -22.58
C GLY A 869 -11.19 -9.61 -21.60
N ASN A 870 -12.00 -10.58 -22.02
CA ASN A 870 -13.12 -11.07 -21.21
C ASN A 870 -12.71 -11.84 -19.95
N ASP A 871 -11.49 -12.35 -19.93
CA ASP A 871 -10.91 -13.24 -18.92
C ASP A 871 -9.64 -12.68 -18.27
N PHE A 872 -9.20 -11.48 -18.64
CA PHE A 872 -8.00 -10.84 -18.09
C PHE A 872 -8.10 -9.32 -18.20
N ASN A 873 -7.91 -8.59 -17.10
CA ASN A 873 -7.83 -7.13 -17.08
C ASN A 873 -6.94 -6.62 -15.94
N ASP A 874 -5.81 -7.28 -15.70
CA ASP A 874 -4.79 -6.78 -14.77
C ASP A 874 -3.87 -5.73 -15.42
N HIS A 875 -3.72 -4.59 -14.76
CA HIS A 875 -2.90 -3.47 -15.25
C HIS A 875 -1.66 -3.27 -14.33
N LEU A 876 -0.54 -3.87 -14.71
CA LEU A 876 0.70 -3.89 -13.90
C LEU A 876 1.70 -2.79 -14.27
N ARG A 877 2.53 -2.30 -13.34
CA ARG A 877 3.65 -1.38 -13.62
C ARG A 877 4.93 -1.74 -12.89
#